data_AF-A0AAV0T0J9-F1
#
_entry.id   AF-A0AAV0T0J9-F1
#
_cell.length_a   1.000
_cell.length_b   1.000
_cell.length_c   1.000
_cell.angle_alpha   90.00
_cell.angle_beta   90.00
_cell.angle_gamma   90.00
#
_symmetry.space_group_name_H-M   'P 1'
#
loop_
_entity.id
_entity.type
_entity.pdbx_description
1 polymer ?
#
loop_
_entity_poly.entity_id
_entity_poly.type
_entity_poly.pdbx_seq_one_letter_code
_entity_poly.pdbx_strand_id
1 'polypeptide(L)'
;MTNQLSDPDALVSLPDSRAELEVVLEQTLNLLRKALKTAQSVALDSTLSNKAMQVAVLAAQVQKCCTITSGSKQFKSLQPSHDASEDWANKKQQESAPQPSVWSGFYNKTLRERLDVLALMYPQLNSLKMQQTGGIDVAAEIMSSSDPAMKLGELPLRTANLMIENCIGVLGIPLGLGLNFVIDGKSMSVPMAVEEPSVVAAASSAAKLVAAAGDGFHTSTSDNVMTSQIQLVGTKDIPAAIAAIKCNRERLLSIANTTLCPNMKKRGGGAVDIYCRVVSQAARTTATTAGGSSWYTPCDNELVIHASEPQTQYLVVHIDVDVCEAMGANIVNTVAEGLSEEISKVTQSRVGLRIVTNLCMQRRARTEFEIPLNKLGWKGVDGKVVADRIIEAYNFAAIDPYRAVTNNKGIMNGVDAVAVATGQDWRAIESAAHCYASRSGQYASLSHYEIGLSRDGSGTQVLRGSLEMPIAVGSKGGALMTHPGYTATLAILQQPTARSLSGIIVSVGLAQNFAAIRAIAVTGIQKGHMALHARNIAVAAGAPSELVSEVCSYMLLRKSINVETAKEYLQAHAVFSEILSKSPPTSPVSVTLPSMFYVEVPIPELESTISLNLAFEAINKHPQYIAIMAPNAANKGDKATTTLQRQLLGDKGYNQLEEMFTFLASMRSIFIPNSNTESDLLVSRSNIGLQNKLQLLSILINIIAYRLMEVRPQNVSTFMRKLLVASIGSANGVIDGEMHELDAKSFHDLIVENVEPGDEILSTGLPLFLALWQVLHYHIEQEVPHKMLQDRLVEEQRELLNDIVMSYEMGTLSNDNSEATLATYQPLEETFLAYVAVQATRWQAPFLLLIDALALPSDLVTPERLDFLTRIGEYMEWEGSIAHDLARYQRDATERVPNAFLFWLSQRGIPHSEGKQYESEFRGLANVWAMSKWDQLLQEARRDSCVAATFSLPAVERVIGLIYEIYGDHSRDYRKESL
;
A
#
# COMPACT_ATOMS: atom_id res chain seq x y z
N MET A 1 -40.77 59.17 -44.36
CA MET A 1 -40.39 60.28 -43.46
C MET A 1 -38.88 60.54 -43.44
N THR A 2 -38.11 60.11 -44.45
CA THR A 2 -36.67 60.41 -44.57
C THR A 2 -36.34 61.72 -45.28
N ASN A 3 -37.32 62.58 -45.58
CA ASN A 3 -37.08 63.89 -46.22
C ASN A 3 -37.58 65.10 -45.40
N GLN A 4 -37.76 64.99 -44.07
CA GLN A 4 -38.14 66.13 -43.21
C GLN A 4 -37.30 66.27 -41.92
N LEU A 5 -36.03 65.86 -41.95
CA LEU A 5 -35.09 66.18 -40.88
C LEU A 5 -33.88 66.87 -41.51
N SER A 6 -34.07 68.14 -41.83
CA SER A 6 -33.04 69.09 -42.22
C SER A 6 -32.79 70.10 -41.09
N ASP A 7 -32.79 69.61 -39.85
CA ASP A 7 -32.43 70.38 -38.66
C ASP A 7 -31.37 69.60 -37.86
N PRO A 8 -30.11 70.07 -37.80
CA PRO A 8 -29.01 69.38 -37.13
C PRO A 8 -29.16 69.34 -35.59
N ASP A 9 -29.99 70.19 -35.00
CA ASP A 9 -30.08 70.34 -33.53
C ASP A 9 -31.06 69.34 -32.86
N ALA A 10 -31.84 68.58 -33.64
CA ALA A 10 -32.78 67.58 -33.08
C ALA A 10 -32.10 66.30 -32.55
N LEU A 11 -30.85 66.05 -32.92
CA LEU A 11 -30.08 64.85 -32.51
C LEU A 11 -29.58 64.90 -31.05
N VAL A 12 -29.71 66.05 -30.37
CA VAL A 12 -29.22 66.26 -28.99
C VAL A 12 -30.29 65.95 -27.92
N SER A 13 -31.49 65.49 -28.31
CA SER A 13 -32.62 65.29 -27.38
C SER A 13 -33.19 63.87 -27.31
N LEU A 14 -32.41 62.84 -27.70
CA LEU A 14 -32.85 61.45 -27.52
C LEU A 14 -32.58 60.99 -26.06
N PRO A 15 -33.58 60.46 -25.33
CA PRO A 15 -33.40 60.03 -23.95
C PRO A 15 -32.49 58.81 -23.83
N ASP A 16 -31.64 58.78 -22.80
CA ASP A 16 -30.63 57.73 -22.56
C ASP A 16 -31.21 56.41 -22.01
N SER A 17 -32.48 56.38 -21.58
CA SER A 17 -33.09 55.18 -21.00
C SER A 17 -33.89 54.36 -22.03
N ARG A 18 -33.68 53.04 -22.02
CA ARG A 18 -34.39 52.09 -22.88
C ARG A 18 -35.92 52.17 -22.74
N ALA A 19 -36.41 52.45 -21.53
CA ALA A 19 -37.84 52.60 -21.27
C ALA A 19 -38.42 53.84 -21.97
N GLU A 20 -37.68 54.95 -22.01
CA GLU A 20 -38.11 56.16 -22.72
C GLU A 20 -38.01 56.02 -24.23
N LEU A 21 -37.00 55.32 -24.75
CA LEU A 21 -36.90 54.99 -26.17
C LEU A 21 -38.03 54.06 -26.64
N GLU A 22 -38.43 53.08 -25.81
CA GLU A 22 -39.60 52.23 -26.07
C GLU A 22 -40.89 53.06 -26.08
N VAL A 23 -41.04 54.02 -25.15
CA VAL A 23 -42.18 54.95 -25.15
C VAL A 23 -42.19 55.86 -26.38
N VAL A 24 -41.05 56.39 -26.80
CA VAL A 24 -40.93 57.24 -28.01
C VAL A 24 -41.24 56.42 -29.27
N LEU A 25 -40.78 55.17 -29.35
CA LEU A 25 -41.12 54.26 -30.45
C LEU A 25 -42.62 53.94 -30.49
N GLU A 26 -43.23 53.66 -29.34
CA GLU A 26 -44.66 53.40 -29.19
C GLU A 26 -45.50 54.63 -29.59
N GLN A 27 -45.07 55.83 -29.18
CA GLN A 27 -45.69 57.10 -29.55
C GLN A 27 -45.55 57.37 -31.04
N THR A 28 -44.39 57.10 -31.63
CA THR A 28 -44.13 57.28 -33.07
C THR A 28 -44.95 56.30 -33.91
N LEU A 29 -45.07 55.04 -33.46
CA LEU A 29 -45.94 54.04 -34.09
C LEU A 29 -47.42 54.40 -33.96
N ASN A 30 -47.83 54.97 -32.82
CA ASN A 30 -49.20 55.47 -32.65
C ASN A 30 -49.48 56.69 -33.52
N LEU A 31 -48.54 57.62 -33.67
CA LEU A 31 -48.65 58.75 -34.60
C LEU A 31 -48.73 58.27 -36.05
N LEU A 32 -47.93 57.27 -36.44
CA LEU A 32 -48.01 56.62 -37.76
C LEU A 32 -49.36 55.94 -37.99
N ARG A 33 -49.88 55.19 -37.00
CA ARG A 33 -51.22 54.57 -37.05
C ARG A 33 -52.33 55.62 -37.13
N LYS A 34 -52.18 56.74 -36.42
CA LYS A 34 -53.15 57.85 -36.43
C LYS A 34 -53.11 58.57 -37.79
N ALA A 35 -51.93 58.82 -38.33
CA ALA A 35 -51.73 59.39 -39.67
C ALA A 35 -52.32 58.49 -40.78
N LEU A 36 -52.12 57.17 -40.68
CA LEU A 36 -52.73 56.17 -41.57
C LEU A 36 -54.26 56.12 -41.45
N LYS A 37 -54.82 56.32 -40.26
CA LYS A 37 -56.27 56.45 -40.05
C LYS A 37 -56.84 57.75 -40.63
N THR A 38 -56.17 58.88 -40.46
CA THR A 38 -56.59 60.16 -41.06
C THR A 38 -56.43 60.20 -42.58
N ALA A 39 -55.54 59.39 -43.15
CA ALA A 39 -55.34 59.27 -44.60
C ALA A 39 -56.47 58.53 -45.35
N GLN A 40 -57.50 58.03 -44.65
CA GLN A 40 -58.66 57.37 -45.29
C GLN A 40 -59.56 58.29 -46.12
N SER A 41 -59.27 59.58 -46.26
CA SER A 41 -60.10 60.53 -47.02
C SER A 41 -59.44 61.17 -48.26
N VAL A 42 -58.21 60.79 -48.64
CA VAL A 42 -57.59 61.29 -49.87
C VAL A 42 -56.91 60.13 -50.60
N ALA A 43 -57.16 60.02 -51.91
CA ALA A 43 -56.70 58.96 -52.80
C ALA A 43 -55.23 58.56 -52.53
N LEU A 44 -55.05 57.34 -52.01
CA LEU A 44 -53.74 56.81 -51.67
C LEU A 44 -52.93 56.53 -52.93
N ASP A 45 -51.76 57.17 -53.03
CA ASP A 45 -50.68 56.74 -53.89
C ASP A 45 -50.25 55.31 -53.45
N SER A 46 -50.65 54.31 -54.23
CA SER A 46 -50.40 52.87 -53.99
C SER A 46 -48.93 52.55 -53.68
N THR A 47 -48.03 53.42 -54.14
CA THR A 47 -46.59 53.36 -53.91
C THR A 47 -46.20 53.62 -52.45
N LEU A 48 -46.89 54.52 -51.75
CA LEU A 48 -46.60 54.86 -50.36
C LEU A 48 -47.10 53.77 -49.40
N SER A 49 -48.28 53.19 -49.69
CA SER A 49 -48.82 52.05 -48.94
C SER A 49 -47.95 50.81 -49.08
N ASN A 50 -47.45 50.53 -50.30
CA ASN A 50 -46.53 49.42 -50.54
C ASN A 50 -45.18 49.63 -49.86
N LYS A 51 -44.63 50.85 -49.86
CA LYS A 51 -43.39 51.16 -49.13
C LYS A 51 -43.56 51.10 -47.62
N ALA A 52 -44.68 51.57 -47.07
CA ALA A 52 -44.98 51.45 -45.64
C ALA A 52 -45.15 50.00 -45.21
N MET A 53 -45.79 49.16 -46.04
CA MET A 53 -45.93 47.73 -45.80
C MET A 53 -44.60 47.00 -45.93
N GLN A 54 -43.75 47.36 -46.90
CA GLN A 54 -42.37 46.84 -47.00
C GLN A 54 -41.52 47.24 -45.80
N VAL A 55 -41.61 48.49 -45.33
CA VAL A 55 -40.89 48.95 -44.13
C VAL A 55 -41.43 48.29 -42.87
N ALA A 56 -42.73 48.03 -42.75
CA ALA A 56 -43.31 47.31 -41.63
C ALA A 56 -42.93 45.81 -41.65
N VAL A 57 -42.84 45.19 -42.83
CA VAL A 57 -42.34 43.82 -42.99
C VAL A 57 -40.85 43.75 -42.70
N LEU A 58 -40.06 44.74 -43.16
CA LEU A 58 -38.63 44.83 -42.86
C LEU A 58 -38.41 45.09 -41.37
N ALA A 59 -39.19 45.98 -40.74
CA ALA A 59 -39.14 46.26 -39.31
C ALA A 59 -39.59 45.05 -38.49
N ALA A 60 -40.60 44.30 -38.93
CA ALA A 60 -41.01 43.06 -38.30
C ALA A 60 -39.98 41.93 -38.50
N GLN A 61 -39.29 41.88 -39.64
CA GLN A 61 -38.18 40.96 -39.89
C GLN A 61 -36.95 41.33 -39.06
N VAL A 62 -36.62 42.62 -38.94
CA VAL A 62 -35.56 43.14 -38.08
C VAL A 62 -35.93 42.92 -36.62
N GLN A 63 -37.16 43.19 -36.20
CA GLN A 63 -37.64 42.92 -34.85
C GLN A 63 -37.62 41.42 -34.55
N LYS A 64 -37.98 40.55 -35.51
CA LYS A 64 -37.85 39.08 -35.40
C LYS A 64 -36.39 38.61 -35.37
N CYS A 65 -35.48 39.33 -36.04
CA CYS A 65 -34.03 39.12 -35.97
C CYS A 65 -33.39 39.68 -34.68
N CYS A 66 -33.97 40.73 -34.09
CA CYS A 66 -33.54 41.37 -32.85
C CYS A 66 -34.14 40.69 -31.61
N THR A 67 -35.31 40.06 -31.72
CA THR A 67 -35.89 39.14 -30.72
C THR A 67 -35.27 37.75 -30.77
N ILE A 68 -34.16 37.57 -31.49
CA ILE A 68 -33.31 36.40 -31.30
C ILE A 68 -32.65 36.56 -29.93
N THR A 69 -33.37 36.14 -28.89
CA THR A 69 -32.72 35.43 -27.77
C THR A 69 -31.69 34.51 -28.39
N SER A 70 -30.42 34.70 -28.02
CA SER A 70 -29.29 33.85 -28.37
C SER A 70 -29.75 32.41 -28.57
N GLY A 71 -29.96 31.99 -29.82
CA GLY A 71 -30.43 30.65 -30.11
C GLY A 71 -29.38 29.70 -29.54
N SER A 72 -29.75 28.91 -28.53
CA SER A 72 -28.83 27.94 -27.94
C SER A 72 -28.40 26.99 -29.06
N LYS A 73 -27.10 26.96 -29.36
CA LYS A 73 -26.56 26.04 -30.36
C LYS A 73 -26.94 24.62 -29.96
N GLN A 74 -27.66 23.91 -30.84
CA GLN A 74 -27.89 22.48 -30.67
C GLN A 74 -26.63 21.73 -31.10
N PHE A 75 -26.11 20.90 -30.19
CA PHE A 75 -24.94 20.06 -30.46
C PHE A 75 -25.39 18.76 -31.13
N LYS A 76 -24.53 18.21 -32.01
CA LYS A 76 -24.80 16.94 -32.69
C LYS A 76 -24.98 15.80 -31.69
N SER A 77 -25.87 14.87 -32.03
CA SER A 77 -26.04 13.60 -31.32
C SER A 77 -24.80 12.73 -31.48
N LEU A 78 -24.48 11.95 -30.44
CA LEU A 78 -23.42 10.97 -30.47
C LEU A 78 -23.75 9.88 -31.50
N GLN A 79 -22.72 9.40 -32.19
CA GLN A 79 -22.78 8.25 -33.10
C GLN A 79 -22.02 7.08 -32.48
N PRO A 80 -22.40 5.81 -32.73
CA PRO A 80 -21.57 4.67 -32.36
C PRO A 80 -20.13 4.88 -32.87
N SER A 81 -19.13 4.53 -32.07
CA SER A 81 -17.74 4.83 -32.44
C SER A 81 -17.17 3.85 -33.51
N HIS A 82 -17.99 2.92 -34.02
CA HIS A 82 -17.66 1.96 -35.08
C HIS A 82 -18.33 2.36 -36.38
N ASP A 83 -17.62 2.18 -37.50
CA ASP A 83 -18.25 2.20 -38.82
C ASP A 83 -19.20 0.99 -38.93
N ALA A 84 -20.45 1.25 -39.33
CA ALA A 84 -21.49 0.23 -39.49
C ALA A 84 -21.20 -0.83 -40.58
N SER A 85 -19.99 -0.84 -41.17
CA SER A 85 -19.55 -1.82 -42.17
C SER A 85 -18.84 -3.05 -41.58
N GLU A 86 -18.53 -3.07 -40.28
CA GLU A 86 -18.02 -4.27 -39.60
C GLU A 86 -19.18 -5.04 -38.93
N ASP A 87 -19.91 -5.83 -39.72
CA ASP A 87 -20.95 -6.75 -39.26
C ASP A 87 -20.37 -7.82 -38.31
N TRP A 88 -20.36 -7.52 -37.00
CA TRP A 88 -19.93 -8.45 -35.94
C TRP A 88 -21.06 -9.31 -35.38
N ALA A 89 -22.31 -9.01 -35.74
CA ALA A 89 -23.51 -9.60 -35.12
C ALA A 89 -23.70 -11.13 -35.30
N ASN A 90 -22.76 -11.86 -35.92
CA ASN A 90 -22.93 -13.28 -36.24
C ASN A 90 -21.77 -14.23 -35.89
N LYS A 91 -20.86 -13.87 -34.97
CA LYS A 91 -19.91 -14.86 -34.41
C LYS A 91 -20.07 -15.03 -32.91
N LYS A 92 -21.09 -15.81 -32.51
CA LYS A 92 -21.04 -16.56 -31.23
C LYS A 92 -19.83 -17.49 -31.30
N GLN A 93 -18.70 -17.09 -30.71
CA GLN A 93 -17.60 -18.02 -30.47
C GLN A 93 -18.10 -19.13 -29.54
N GLN A 94 -17.97 -20.37 -30.00
CA GLN A 94 -18.25 -21.58 -29.23
C GLN A 94 -17.53 -21.53 -27.88
N GLU A 95 -18.28 -21.74 -26.81
CA GLU A 95 -17.75 -21.98 -25.47
C GLU A 95 -16.75 -23.14 -25.53
N SER A 96 -15.46 -22.80 -25.41
CA SER A 96 -14.40 -23.75 -25.07
C SER A 96 -13.98 -23.50 -23.63
N ALA A 97 -13.60 -24.57 -22.93
CA ALA A 97 -13.23 -24.53 -21.52
C ALA A 97 -12.18 -23.43 -21.22
N PRO A 98 -12.22 -22.80 -20.01
CA PRO A 98 -11.38 -21.65 -19.69
C PRO A 98 -9.91 -22.06 -19.64
N GLN A 99 -9.19 -21.85 -20.74
CA GLN A 99 -7.73 -21.81 -20.75
C GLN A 99 -7.28 -20.61 -19.90
N PRO A 100 -6.26 -20.75 -19.03
CA PRO A 100 -5.75 -19.62 -18.27
C PRO A 100 -5.22 -18.55 -19.22
N SER A 101 -5.79 -17.33 -19.12
CA SER A 101 -5.31 -16.18 -19.88
C SER A 101 -3.81 -15.97 -19.65
N VAL A 102 -3.06 -15.56 -20.69
CA VAL A 102 -1.65 -15.14 -20.58
C VAL A 102 -1.47 -14.05 -19.50
N TRP A 103 -2.54 -13.31 -19.20
CA TRP A 103 -2.60 -12.27 -18.17
C TRP A 103 -2.86 -12.81 -16.74
N SER A 104 -3.00 -14.12 -16.57
CA SER A 104 -3.26 -14.74 -15.26
C SER A 104 -2.08 -14.52 -14.30
N GLY A 105 -2.37 -14.08 -13.09
CA GLY A 105 -1.36 -13.78 -12.07
C GLY A 105 -0.44 -12.61 -12.42
N PHE A 106 -0.75 -11.78 -13.42
CA PHE A 106 0.12 -10.67 -13.87
C PHE A 106 0.54 -9.72 -12.73
N TYR A 107 -0.34 -9.49 -11.75
CA TYR A 107 -0.04 -8.64 -10.58
C TYR A 107 0.93 -9.29 -9.58
N ASN A 108 1.06 -10.63 -9.59
CA ASN A 108 2.01 -11.38 -8.76
C ASN A 108 3.37 -11.58 -9.45
N LYS A 109 3.42 -11.45 -10.78
CA LYS A 109 4.65 -11.55 -11.56
C LYS A 109 5.65 -10.45 -11.22
N THR A 110 6.93 -10.76 -11.30
CA THR A 110 8.03 -9.79 -11.24
C THR A 110 7.96 -8.82 -12.43
N LEU A 111 8.66 -7.69 -12.36
CA LEU A 111 8.70 -6.74 -13.48
C LEU A 111 9.22 -7.41 -14.76
N ARG A 112 10.25 -8.25 -14.65
CA ARG A 112 10.83 -8.95 -15.79
C ARG A 112 9.82 -9.88 -16.46
N GLU A 113 9.15 -10.71 -15.68
CA GLU A 113 8.11 -11.62 -16.19
C GLU A 113 6.95 -10.88 -16.86
N ARG A 114 6.55 -9.71 -16.33
CA ARG A 114 5.53 -8.86 -16.96
C ARG A 114 5.96 -8.34 -18.32
N LEU A 115 7.23 -7.96 -18.45
CA LEU A 115 7.82 -7.51 -19.71
C LEU A 115 7.93 -8.64 -20.73
N ASP A 116 8.27 -9.86 -20.30
CA ASP A 116 8.31 -11.03 -21.18
C ASP A 116 6.90 -11.36 -21.71
N VAL A 117 5.87 -11.28 -20.86
CA VAL A 117 4.45 -11.40 -21.28
C VAL A 117 4.07 -10.31 -22.29
N LEU A 118 4.47 -9.06 -22.03
CA LEU A 118 4.23 -7.94 -22.95
C LEU A 118 4.89 -8.17 -24.31
N ALA A 119 6.15 -8.64 -24.33
CA ALA A 119 6.89 -8.93 -25.55
C ALA A 119 6.24 -10.05 -26.37
N LEU A 120 5.65 -11.05 -25.71
CA LEU A 120 4.91 -12.14 -26.35
C LEU A 120 3.57 -11.67 -26.93
N MET A 121 2.84 -10.83 -26.19
CA MET A 121 1.51 -10.35 -26.59
C MET A 121 1.55 -9.25 -27.65
N TYR A 122 2.62 -8.45 -27.66
CA TYR A 122 2.81 -7.35 -28.61
C TYR A 122 4.17 -7.45 -29.31
N PRO A 123 4.40 -8.45 -30.20
CA PRO A 123 5.69 -8.68 -30.85
C PRO A 123 6.20 -7.48 -31.65
N GLN A 124 5.27 -6.66 -32.15
CA GLN A 124 5.55 -5.42 -32.88
C GLN A 124 6.24 -4.32 -32.05
N LEU A 125 6.21 -4.43 -30.71
CA LEU A 125 7.07 -3.61 -29.84
C LEU A 125 8.57 -3.94 -30.03
N ASN A 126 8.91 -5.16 -30.47
CA ASN A 126 10.28 -5.53 -30.79
C ASN A 126 10.74 -5.04 -32.18
N SER A 127 9.83 -4.92 -33.17
CA SER A 127 10.17 -4.44 -34.52
C SER A 127 10.35 -2.92 -34.63
N LEU A 128 9.75 -2.16 -33.71
CA LEU A 128 10.00 -0.71 -33.56
C LEU A 128 11.49 -0.39 -33.23
N LYS A 129 12.30 -1.40 -32.85
CA LYS A 129 13.75 -1.30 -32.63
C LYS A 129 14.56 -1.02 -33.90
N MET A 130 14.05 -1.31 -35.10
CA MET A 130 14.84 -1.30 -36.35
C MET A 130 14.55 -0.11 -37.30
N GLN A 131 13.48 0.65 -37.09
CA GLN A 131 13.10 1.76 -37.98
C GLN A 131 13.62 3.14 -37.55
N GLN A 132 14.21 3.28 -36.34
CA GLN A 132 14.74 4.56 -35.86
C GLN A 132 16.22 4.83 -36.22
N THR A 133 16.92 3.91 -36.90
CA THR A 133 18.32 4.07 -37.34
C THR A 133 18.46 4.70 -38.74
N GLY A 134 17.47 5.46 -39.19
CA GLY A 134 17.41 6.04 -40.54
C GLY A 134 17.79 7.52 -40.68
N GLY A 135 18.54 8.11 -39.74
CA GLY A 135 18.91 9.53 -39.84
C GLY A 135 20.01 10.00 -38.90
N ILE A 136 21.19 10.24 -39.48
CA ILE A 136 22.35 11.02 -39.02
C ILE A 136 23.13 10.46 -37.81
N ASP A 137 24.36 10.04 -38.12
CA ASP A 137 25.43 9.58 -37.24
C ASP A 137 25.73 10.52 -36.05
N VAL A 138 25.25 10.18 -34.84
CA VAL A 138 25.86 10.59 -33.55
C VAL A 138 25.63 9.55 -32.44
N ALA A 139 25.62 8.24 -32.75
CA ALA A 139 25.24 7.22 -31.76
C ALA A 139 26.15 5.98 -31.75
N ALA A 140 27.46 6.19 -31.54
CA ALA A 140 28.40 5.09 -31.31
C ALA A 140 28.72 4.82 -29.82
N GLU A 141 28.25 5.65 -28.87
CA GLU A 141 28.66 5.53 -27.44
C GLU A 141 27.54 5.15 -26.45
N ILE A 142 26.31 4.84 -26.89
CA ILE A 142 25.20 4.44 -25.99
C ILE A 142 24.79 2.97 -26.24
N MET A 143 25.77 2.09 -26.50
CA MET A 143 25.54 0.67 -26.81
C MET A 143 26.19 -0.29 -25.82
N SER A 144 26.00 -0.08 -24.52
CA SER A 144 26.39 -1.04 -23.47
C SER A 144 25.37 -1.15 -22.33
N SER A 145 24.11 -1.49 -22.62
CA SER A 145 23.29 -2.20 -21.63
C SER A 145 22.16 -3.00 -22.25
N SER A 146 22.02 -4.21 -21.75
CA SER A 146 21.28 -5.34 -22.30
C SER A 146 19.92 -5.55 -21.61
N ASP A 147 19.08 -4.51 -21.51
CA ASP A 147 17.74 -4.67 -20.92
C ASP A 147 16.60 -4.08 -21.78
N PRO A 148 15.70 -4.91 -22.36
CA PRO A 148 14.49 -4.44 -23.04
C PRO A 148 13.53 -3.62 -22.15
N ALA A 149 13.66 -3.69 -20.82
CA ALA A 149 12.88 -2.90 -19.86
C ALA A 149 13.12 -1.38 -19.98
N MET A 150 14.33 -0.96 -20.38
CA MET A 150 14.75 0.44 -20.32
C MET A 150 13.99 1.38 -21.26
N LYS A 151 13.29 0.88 -22.30
CA LYS A 151 12.73 1.75 -23.36
C LYS A 151 11.23 2.09 -23.23
N LEU A 152 10.50 1.47 -22.30
CA LEU A 152 9.05 1.71 -22.16
C LEU A 152 8.80 2.88 -21.19
N GLY A 153 8.57 4.07 -21.74
CA GLY A 153 8.30 5.29 -20.96
C GLY A 153 9.50 6.20 -20.70
N GLU A 154 10.69 5.88 -21.22
CA GLU A 154 11.86 6.74 -21.13
C GLU A 154 11.72 7.97 -22.05
N LEU A 155 11.96 9.16 -21.50
CA LEU A 155 12.12 10.40 -22.24
C LEU A 155 13.59 10.84 -22.16
N PRO A 156 14.35 10.82 -23.26
CA PRO A 156 15.73 11.29 -23.25
C PRO A 156 15.82 12.75 -22.78
N LEU A 157 16.75 13.06 -21.88
CA LEU A 157 16.88 14.41 -21.29
C LEU A 157 17.05 15.50 -22.36
N ARG A 158 17.76 15.21 -23.45
CA ARG A 158 17.89 16.12 -24.60
C ARG A 158 16.54 16.44 -25.24
N THR A 159 15.68 15.45 -25.38
CA THR A 159 14.32 15.64 -25.91
C THR A 159 13.46 16.40 -24.91
N ALA A 160 13.53 16.06 -23.62
CA ALA A 160 12.82 16.80 -22.56
C ALA A 160 13.18 18.30 -22.55
N ASN A 161 14.46 18.61 -22.70
CA ASN A 161 14.96 19.99 -22.76
C ASN A 161 14.45 20.79 -23.98
N LEU A 162 14.02 20.10 -25.04
CA LEU A 162 13.42 20.73 -26.22
C LEU A 162 11.89 20.80 -26.14
N MET A 163 11.27 20.09 -25.19
CA MET A 163 9.81 20.05 -25.04
C MET A 163 9.28 21.18 -24.15
N ILE A 164 10.06 21.65 -23.18
CA ILE A 164 9.66 22.71 -22.23
C ILE A 164 10.84 23.64 -21.91
N GLU A 165 10.54 24.84 -21.42
CA GLU A 165 11.54 25.79 -20.92
C GLU A 165 12.05 25.38 -19.52
N ASN A 166 13.28 25.82 -19.18
CA ASN A 166 13.91 25.59 -17.86
C ASN A 166 13.95 24.12 -17.41
N CYS A 167 14.11 23.20 -18.36
CA CYS A 167 14.20 21.76 -18.08
C CYS A 167 15.50 21.42 -17.34
N ILE A 168 15.38 20.82 -16.16
CA ILE A 168 16.52 20.36 -15.34
C ILE A 168 16.56 18.83 -15.16
N GLY A 169 15.56 18.11 -15.65
CA GLY A 169 15.42 16.68 -15.44
C GLY A 169 14.10 16.12 -15.98
N VAL A 170 13.92 14.81 -15.81
CA VAL A 170 12.69 14.09 -16.15
C VAL A 170 12.18 13.40 -14.88
N LEU A 171 10.90 13.60 -14.56
CA LEU A 171 10.22 12.91 -13.47
C LEU A 171 9.40 11.74 -14.03
N GLY A 172 9.74 10.51 -13.65
CA GLY A 172 9.00 9.32 -14.05
C GLY A 172 7.77 9.08 -13.16
N ILE A 173 6.67 8.65 -13.77
CA ILE A 173 5.45 8.18 -13.09
C ILE A 173 5.29 6.67 -13.39
N PRO A 174 4.88 5.83 -12.43
CA PRO A 174 4.70 4.40 -12.68
C PRO A 174 3.76 4.11 -13.85
N LEU A 175 4.19 3.26 -14.78
CA LEU A 175 3.41 2.80 -15.93
C LEU A 175 2.92 1.37 -15.70
N GLY A 176 1.59 1.19 -15.70
CA GLY A 176 0.92 -0.10 -15.58
C GLY A 176 0.02 -0.41 -16.77
N LEU A 177 -0.63 -1.58 -16.72
CA LEU A 177 -1.63 -2.02 -17.70
C LEU A 177 -2.96 -2.30 -17.02
N GLY A 178 -4.00 -1.58 -17.44
CA GLY A 178 -5.39 -1.95 -17.24
C GLY A 178 -5.74 -3.17 -18.09
N LEU A 179 -6.02 -4.31 -17.46
CA LEU A 179 -6.25 -5.58 -18.13
C LEU A 179 -7.75 -5.89 -18.25
N ASN A 180 -8.09 -6.81 -19.16
CA ASN A 180 -9.44 -7.37 -19.35
C ASN A 180 -10.48 -6.41 -19.93
N PHE A 181 -10.07 -5.31 -20.55
CA PHE A 181 -11.00 -4.42 -21.23
C PHE A 181 -11.52 -5.07 -22.50
N VAL A 182 -12.85 -5.14 -22.62
CA VAL A 182 -13.56 -5.40 -23.87
C VAL A 182 -14.33 -4.14 -24.18
N ILE A 183 -13.92 -3.40 -25.20
CA ILE A 183 -14.52 -2.13 -25.60
C ILE A 183 -14.99 -2.33 -27.04
N ASP A 184 -16.29 -2.22 -27.24
CA ASP A 184 -16.94 -2.37 -28.54
C ASP A 184 -16.61 -3.72 -29.21
N GLY A 185 -16.65 -4.79 -28.41
CA GLY A 185 -16.30 -6.14 -28.82
C GLY A 185 -14.79 -6.42 -28.97
N LYS A 186 -13.92 -5.40 -28.84
CA LYS A 186 -12.46 -5.56 -28.99
C LYS A 186 -11.79 -5.74 -27.63
N SER A 187 -11.14 -6.89 -27.43
CA SER A 187 -10.31 -7.15 -26.25
C SER A 187 -8.99 -6.39 -26.33
N MET A 188 -8.62 -5.65 -25.29
CA MET A 188 -7.38 -4.88 -25.25
C MET A 188 -6.80 -4.69 -23.84
N SER A 189 -5.50 -4.42 -23.79
CA SER A 189 -4.82 -3.92 -22.59
C SER A 189 -4.66 -2.41 -22.71
N VAL A 190 -4.91 -1.68 -21.62
CA VAL A 190 -4.89 -0.22 -21.61
C VAL A 190 -3.68 0.28 -20.80
N PRO A 191 -2.72 1.00 -21.40
CA PRO A 191 -1.63 1.65 -20.65
C PRO A 191 -2.18 2.71 -19.69
N MET A 192 -1.69 2.71 -18.45
CA MET A 192 -2.12 3.63 -17.40
C MET A 192 -0.90 4.12 -16.61
N ALA A 193 -0.65 5.42 -16.60
CA ALA A 193 0.48 6.04 -15.89
C ALA A 193 -0.05 6.83 -14.68
N VAL A 194 0.20 6.33 -13.47
CA VAL A 194 -0.37 6.89 -12.22
C VAL A 194 0.46 6.47 -11.01
N GLU A 195 0.62 7.36 -10.04
CA GLU A 195 1.33 7.13 -8.78
C GLU A 195 0.41 6.53 -7.70
N GLU A 196 -0.89 6.79 -7.80
CA GLU A 196 -1.87 6.35 -6.80
C GLU A 196 -2.03 4.81 -6.78
N PRO A 197 -1.80 4.18 -5.62
CA PRO A 197 -2.03 2.75 -5.42
C PRO A 197 -3.45 2.30 -5.81
N SER A 198 -3.57 1.04 -6.20
CA SER A 198 -4.86 0.38 -6.49
C SER A 198 -5.61 0.90 -7.73
N VAL A 199 -5.24 2.03 -8.35
CA VAL A 199 -5.96 2.57 -9.52
C VAL A 199 -5.99 1.57 -10.68
N VAL A 200 -4.82 1.08 -11.12
CA VAL A 200 -4.72 0.10 -12.23
C VAL A 200 -5.40 -1.22 -11.89
N ALA A 201 -5.30 -1.66 -10.63
CA ALA A 201 -5.91 -2.91 -10.16
C ALA A 201 -7.45 -2.82 -10.14
N ALA A 202 -7.98 -1.68 -9.69
CA ALA A 202 -9.41 -1.40 -9.65
C ALA A 202 -10.01 -1.38 -11.06
N ALA A 203 -9.40 -0.63 -11.99
CA ALA A 203 -9.80 -0.61 -13.40
C ALA A 203 -9.79 -2.03 -14.01
N SER A 204 -8.71 -2.79 -13.80
CA SER A 204 -8.57 -4.16 -14.33
C SER A 204 -9.62 -5.13 -13.76
N SER A 205 -9.95 -5.00 -12.48
CA SER A 205 -10.94 -5.84 -11.80
C SER A 205 -12.36 -5.51 -12.25
N ALA A 206 -12.69 -4.22 -12.40
CA ALA A 206 -13.97 -3.78 -12.95
C ALA A 206 -14.14 -4.24 -14.40
N ALA A 207 -13.13 -4.02 -15.25
CA ALA A 207 -13.15 -4.44 -16.65
C ALA A 207 -13.36 -5.95 -16.78
N LYS A 208 -12.69 -6.75 -15.94
CA LYS A 208 -12.88 -8.22 -15.90
C LYS A 208 -14.32 -8.61 -15.60
N LEU A 209 -14.95 -7.94 -14.62
CA LEU A 209 -16.35 -8.24 -14.29
C LEU A 209 -17.29 -7.81 -15.42
N VAL A 210 -17.13 -6.60 -15.94
CA VAL A 210 -17.94 -6.07 -17.04
C VAL A 210 -17.87 -6.98 -18.27
N ALA A 211 -16.66 -7.45 -18.62
CA ALA A 211 -16.46 -8.35 -19.75
C ALA A 211 -16.98 -9.77 -19.51
N ALA A 212 -16.83 -10.33 -18.31
CA ALA A 212 -17.25 -11.71 -18.02
C ALA A 212 -18.74 -11.85 -17.69
N ALA A 213 -19.34 -10.82 -17.09
CA ALA A 213 -20.74 -10.83 -16.68
C ALA A 213 -21.67 -10.19 -17.72
N GLY A 214 -21.19 -9.15 -18.41
CA GLY A 214 -21.87 -8.49 -19.52
C GLY A 214 -21.19 -8.79 -20.86
N ASP A 215 -21.21 -7.82 -21.76
CA ASP A 215 -20.63 -7.88 -23.11
C ASP A 215 -19.52 -6.84 -23.34
N GLY A 216 -19.01 -6.24 -22.26
CA GLY A 216 -17.99 -5.19 -22.30
C GLY A 216 -18.57 -3.78 -22.16
N PHE A 217 -17.80 -2.81 -22.66
CA PHE A 217 -18.19 -1.40 -22.72
C PHE A 217 -18.60 -1.05 -24.15
N HIS A 218 -19.65 -0.25 -24.30
CA HIS A 218 -20.12 0.26 -25.59
C HIS A 218 -19.94 1.76 -25.67
N THR A 219 -19.36 2.26 -26.74
CA THR A 219 -18.98 3.67 -26.86
C THR A 219 -19.67 4.38 -28.01
N SER A 220 -19.97 5.65 -27.78
CA SER A 220 -20.48 6.57 -28.81
C SER A 220 -19.76 7.91 -28.71
N THR A 221 -19.45 8.51 -29.85
CA THR A 221 -18.64 9.74 -29.94
C THR A 221 -19.29 10.73 -30.89
N SER A 222 -19.01 12.02 -30.69
CA SER A 222 -19.29 13.05 -31.69
C SER A 222 -18.08 13.25 -32.62
N ASP A 223 -18.20 14.20 -33.55
CA ASP A 223 -17.11 14.56 -34.46
C ASP A 223 -15.89 15.14 -33.72
N ASN A 224 -14.74 15.18 -34.41
CA ASN A 224 -13.50 15.78 -33.90
C ASN A 224 -13.49 17.30 -34.09
N VAL A 225 -14.52 17.98 -33.57
CA VAL A 225 -14.69 19.42 -33.73
C VAL A 225 -14.20 20.18 -32.50
N MET A 226 -13.25 21.08 -32.71
CA MET A 226 -12.78 22.04 -31.71
C MET A 226 -13.34 23.42 -31.99
N THR A 227 -13.55 24.21 -30.94
CA THR A 227 -14.05 25.58 -31.07
C THR A 227 -12.98 26.58 -30.64
N SER A 228 -12.73 27.60 -31.46
CA SER A 228 -12.02 28.81 -31.05
C SER A 228 -12.97 29.99 -30.92
N GLN A 229 -12.55 30.97 -30.12
CA GLN A 229 -13.32 32.14 -29.77
C GLN A 229 -12.57 33.40 -30.19
N ILE A 230 -13.28 34.34 -30.80
CA ILE A 230 -12.82 35.70 -31.05
C ILE A 230 -13.72 36.64 -30.24
N GLN A 231 -13.12 37.30 -29.25
CA GLN A 231 -13.80 38.33 -28.47
C GLN A 231 -13.85 39.64 -29.28
N LEU A 232 -15.03 40.22 -29.42
CA LEU A 232 -15.23 41.55 -29.99
C LEU A 232 -15.54 42.54 -28.87
N VAL A 233 -14.86 43.68 -28.90
CA VAL A 233 -14.91 44.75 -27.91
C VAL A 233 -15.28 46.06 -28.60
N GLY A 234 -16.03 46.92 -27.89
CA GLY A 234 -16.47 48.20 -28.42
C GLY A 234 -17.48 48.08 -29.56
N THR A 235 -18.23 46.98 -29.62
CA THR A 235 -19.28 46.75 -30.61
C THR A 235 -20.46 47.70 -30.36
N LYS A 236 -20.62 48.72 -31.22
CA LYS A 236 -21.68 49.74 -31.08
C LYS A 236 -23.09 49.16 -31.22
N ASP A 237 -23.28 48.26 -32.19
CA ASP A 237 -24.56 47.60 -32.48
C ASP A 237 -24.34 46.09 -32.58
N ILE A 238 -24.62 45.38 -31.48
CA ILE A 238 -24.45 43.93 -31.38
C ILE A 238 -25.38 43.18 -32.36
N PRO A 239 -26.70 43.48 -32.45
CA PRO A 239 -27.57 42.89 -33.48
C PRO A 239 -27.05 43.05 -34.91
N ALA A 240 -26.59 44.25 -35.30
CA ALA A 240 -26.03 44.47 -36.63
C ALA A 240 -24.73 43.69 -36.85
N ALA A 241 -23.84 43.62 -35.86
CA ALA A 241 -22.62 42.82 -35.93
C ALA A 241 -22.91 41.32 -36.08
N ILE A 242 -23.90 40.77 -35.35
CA ILE A 242 -24.35 39.37 -35.50
C ILE A 242 -24.89 39.14 -36.91
N ALA A 243 -25.71 40.05 -37.43
CA ALA A 243 -26.24 39.97 -38.79
C ALA A 243 -25.10 40.02 -39.83
N ALA A 244 -24.11 40.89 -39.65
CA ALA A 244 -22.97 41.01 -40.54
C ALA A 244 -22.13 39.72 -40.60
N ILE A 245 -21.87 39.08 -39.45
CA ILE A 245 -21.19 37.77 -39.39
C ILE A 245 -22.03 36.71 -40.10
N LYS A 246 -23.34 36.66 -39.85
CA LYS A 246 -24.24 35.70 -40.49
C LYS A 246 -24.27 35.86 -42.01
N CYS A 247 -24.35 37.08 -42.52
CA CYS A 247 -24.33 37.38 -43.96
C CYS A 247 -22.98 37.04 -44.62
N ASN A 248 -21.88 37.11 -43.87
CA ASN A 248 -20.54 36.81 -44.37
C ASN A 248 -20.04 35.41 -44.01
N ARG A 249 -20.87 34.58 -43.36
CA ARG A 249 -20.48 33.26 -42.85
C ARG A 249 -19.79 32.39 -43.88
N GLU A 250 -20.39 32.22 -45.06
CA GLU A 250 -19.82 31.38 -46.13
C GLU A 250 -18.48 31.94 -46.66
N ARG A 251 -18.37 33.27 -46.75
CA ARG A 251 -17.13 33.94 -47.14
C ARG A 251 -16.03 33.70 -46.10
N LEU A 252 -16.34 33.85 -44.82
CA LEU A 252 -15.40 33.62 -43.72
C LEU A 252 -14.97 32.15 -43.62
N LEU A 253 -15.91 31.21 -43.78
CA LEU A 253 -15.61 29.77 -43.86
C LEU A 253 -14.72 29.43 -45.06
N SER A 254 -14.96 30.08 -46.21
CA SER A 254 -14.12 29.91 -47.40
C SER A 254 -12.69 30.40 -47.13
N ILE A 255 -12.51 31.59 -46.55
CA ILE A 255 -11.19 32.13 -46.19
C ILE A 255 -10.47 31.19 -45.20
N ALA A 256 -11.18 30.74 -44.15
CA ALA A 256 -10.62 29.82 -43.18
C ALA A 256 -10.12 28.54 -43.85
N ASN A 257 -10.93 27.91 -44.69
CA ASN A 257 -10.60 26.63 -45.31
C ASN A 257 -9.59 26.72 -46.46
N THR A 258 -9.52 27.84 -47.18
CA THR A 258 -8.63 27.99 -48.34
C THR A 258 -7.29 28.61 -47.98
N THR A 259 -7.28 29.57 -47.05
CA THR A 259 -6.07 30.35 -46.71
C THR A 259 -5.46 29.93 -45.38
N LEU A 260 -6.27 29.67 -44.35
CA LEU A 260 -5.78 29.51 -42.98
C LEU A 260 -5.54 28.04 -42.57
N CYS A 261 -6.42 27.13 -42.99
CA CYS A 261 -6.27 25.70 -42.71
C CYS A 261 -6.38 24.79 -43.95
N PRO A 262 -5.70 25.09 -45.08
CA PRO A 262 -5.85 24.34 -46.33
C PRO A 262 -5.44 22.87 -46.22
N ASN A 263 -4.41 22.57 -45.43
CA ASN A 263 -3.96 21.20 -45.20
C ASN A 263 -4.97 20.38 -44.38
N MET A 264 -5.68 21.02 -43.45
CA MET A 264 -6.74 20.35 -42.70
C MET A 264 -7.93 20.06 -43.61
N LYS A 265 -8.31 21.04 -44.46
CA LYS A 265 -9.38 20.87 -45.43
C LYS A 265 -9.09 19.74 -46.44
N LYS A 266 -7.85 19.64 -46.92
CA LYS A 266 -7.40 18.55 -47.81
C LYS A 266 -7.54 17.16 -47.18
N ARG A 267 -7.47 17.06 -45.84
CA ARG A 267 -7.62 15.80 -45.09
C ARG A 267 -9.07 15.46 -44.75
N GLY A 268 -10.04 16.28 -45.17
CA GLY A 268 -11.47 16.10 -44.91
C GLY A 268 -12.03 16.95 -43.77
N GLY A 269 -11.19 17.63 -42.98
CA GLY A 269 -11.62 18.51 -41.89
C GLY A 269 -11.78 19.98 -42.30
N GLY A 270 -11.35 20.88 -41.41
CA GLY A 270 -11.35 22.34 -41.63
C GLY A 270 -12.49 23.06 -40.89
N ALA A 271 -12.62 24.37 -41.12
CA ALA A 271 -13.67 25.18 -40.50
C ALA A 271 -15.06 24.73 -40.99
N VAL A 272 -15.96 24.42 -40.07
CA VAL A 272 -17.30 23.87 -40.34
C VAL A 272 -18.43 24.83 -40.00
N ASP A 273 -18.24 25.70 -39.01
CA ASP A 273 -19.29 26.61 -38.55
C ASP A 273 -18.70 27.90 -37.97
N ILE A 274 -19.43 29.01 -38.11
CA ILE A 274 -19.15 30.29 -37.47
C ILE A 274 -20.47 30.85 -36.94
N TYR A 275 -20.50 31.16 -35.64
CA TYR A 275 -21.69 31.68 -34.97
C TYR A 275 -21.30 32.65 -33.85
N CYS A 276 -22.27 33.47 -33.42
CA CYS A 276 -22.04 34.48 -32.40
C CYS A 276 -22.76 34.15 -31.10
N ARG A 277 -22.16 34.57 -29.98
CA ARG A 277 -22.75 34.51 -28.65
C ARG A 277 -22.54 35.86 -27.96
N VAL A 278 -23.59 36.37 -27.33
CA VAL A 278 -23.50 37.54 -26.47
C VAL A 278 -23.22 37.06 -25.05
N VAL A 279 -22.25 37.67 -24.38
CA VAL A 279 -21.93 37.38 -22.98
C VAL A 279 -21.97 38.68 -22.18
N SER A 280 -22.63 38.66 -21.02
CA SER A 280 -22.70 39.81 -20.13
C SER A 280 -22.76 39.38 -18.67
N GLN A 281 -22.29 40.25 -17.78
CA GLN A 281 -22.39 40.02 -16.34
C GLN A 281 -23.87 39.94 -15.90
N ALA A 282 -24.75 40.75 -16.48
CA ALA A 282 -26.19 40.70 -16.21
C ALA A 282 -26.81 39.32 -16.53
N ALA A 283 -26.45 38.73 -17.68
CA ALA A 283 -26.92 37.39 -18.05
C ALA A 283 -26.40 36.31 -17.09
N ARG A 284 -25.13 36.42 -16.66
CA ARG A 284 -24.55 35.53 -15.64
C ARG A 284 -25.29 35.65 -14.31
N THR A 285 -25.48 36.87 -13.81
CA THR A 285 -26.18 37.11 -12.54
C THR A 285 -27.59 36.53 -12.58
N THR A 286 -28.34 36.78 -13.66
CA THR A 286 -29.70 36.23 -13.84
C THR A 286 -29.71 34.70 -13.80
N ALA A 287 -28.77 34.05 -14.50
CA ALA A 287 -28.64 32.60 -14.50
C ALA A 287 -28.28 32.03 -13.11
N THR A 288 -27.40 32.70 -12.37
CA THR A 288 -27.01 32.27 -11.02
C THR A 288 -28.13 32.48 -9.99
N THR A 289 -28.88 33.58 -10.07
CA THR A 289 -30.00 33.87 -9.14
C THR A 289 -31.18 32.92 -9.38
N ALA A 290 -31.44 32.55 -10.63
CA ALA A 290 -32.45 31.55 -10.97
C ALA A 290 -32.08 30.13 -10.51
N GLY A 291 -30.78 29.83 -10.34
CA GLY A 291 -30.27 28.52 -9.97
C GLY A 291 -30.27 28.20 -8.47
N GLY A 292 -30.31 29.20 -7.59
CA GLY A 292 -30.40 29.05 -6.13
C GLY A 292 -29.50 27.98 -5.50
N SER A 293 -28.30 28.33 -5.03
CA SER A 293 -27.44 27.38 -4.32
C SER A 293 -27.95 27.14 -2.89
N SER A 294 -28.61 26.00 -2.63
CA SER A 294 -29.03 25.62 -1.26
C SER A 294 -28.00 24.77 -0.51
N TRP A 295 -26.97 24.26 -1.19
CA TRP A 295 -26.00 23.31 -0.63
C TRP A 295 -24.84 23.99 0.10
N TYR A 296 -24.67 25.30 -0.09
CA TYR A 296 -23.56 26.07 0.47
C TYR A 296 -24.03 27.45 0.92
N THR A 297 -23.61 27.84 2.13
CA THR A 297 -23.81 29.19 2.67
C THR A 297 -22.47 29.90 2.65
N PRO A 298 -22.29 30.94 1.80
CA PRO A 298 -21.06 31.72 1.76
C PRO A 298 -20.79 32.40 3.11
N CYS A 299 -19.52 32.54 3.47
CA CYS A 299 -19.12 33.37 4.61
C CYS A 299 -18.98 34.84 4.19
N ASP A 300 -19.15 35.78 5.14
CA ASP A 300 -19.20 37.23 4.86
C ASP A 300 -17.94 37.78 4.16
N ASN A 301 -16.80 37.10 4.33
CA ASN A 301 -15.50 37.48 3.76
C ASN A 301 -15.07 36.57 2.59
N GLU A 302 -15.96 35.74 2.05
CA GLU A 302 -15.65 34.93 0.87
C GLU A 302 -15.47 35.82 -0.37
N LEU A 303 -14.49 35.47 -1.21
CA LEU A 303 -14.25 36.16 -2.46
C LEU A 303 -15.40 35.93 -3.44
N VAL A 304 -16.25 36.94 -3.64
CA VAL A 304 -17.31 36.92 -4.65
C VAL A 304 -16.75 37.34 -6.01
N ILE A 305 -16.82 36.46 -6.99
CA ILE A 305 -16.29 36.70 -8.34
C ILE A 305 -17.33 37.37 -9.24
N HIS A 306 -17.13 38.65 -9.55
CA HIS A 306 -17.85 39.40 -10.58
C HIS A 306 -16.90 40.03 -11.59
N ALA A 307 -17.39 40.37 -12.77
CA ALA A 307 -16.67 41.29 -13.64
C ALA A 307 -16.46 42.62 -12.91
N SER A 308 -15.24 43.16 -12.95
CA SER A 308 -14.90 44.44 -12.30
C SER A 308 -15.76 45.60 -12.78
N GLU A 309 -16.26 45.51 -14.02
CA GLU A 309 -17.22 46.44 -14.62
C GLU A 309 -18.57 45.72 -14.83
N PRO A 310 -19.60 45.99 -14.00
CA PRO A 310 -20.87 45.23 -14.03
C PRO A 310 -21.68 45.36 -15.33
N GLN A 311 -21.47 46.44 -16.09
CA GLN A 311 -22.14 46.67 -17.39
C GLN A 311 -21.40 46.00 -18.56
N THR A 312 -20.34 45.24 -18.28
CA THR A 312 -19.55 44.59 -19.33
C THR A 312 -20.39 43.63 -20.16
N GLN A 313 -20.35 43.86 -21.47
CA GLN A 313 -20.95 43.01 -22.48
C GLN A 313 -19.96 42.80 -23.62
N TYR A 314 -19.81 41.55 -24.06
CA TYR A 314 -19.01 41.19 -25.22
C TYR A 314 -19.84 40.43 -26.24
N LEU A 315 -19.52 40.65 -27.52
CA LEU A 315 -19.90 39.76 -28.60
C LEU A 315 -18.74 38.79 -28.84
N VAL A 316 -19.00 37.49 -28.78
CA VAL A 316 -17.99 36.45 -29.01
C VAL A 316 -18.35 35.72 -30.29
N VAL A 317 -17.43 35.65 -31.23
CA VAL A 317 -17.55 34.82 -32.44
C VAL A 317 -16.89 33.48 -32.16
N HIS A 318 -17.67 32.41 -32.22
CA HIS A 318 -17.18 31.04 -32.17
C HIS A 318 -16.92 30.52 -33.58
N ILE A 319 -15.80 29.85 -33.77
CA ILE A 319 -15.42 29.18 -35.01
C ILE A 319 -15.19 27.72 -34.68
N ASP A 320 -15.96 26.85 -35.32
CA ASP A 320 -15.80 25.42 -35.18
C ASP A 320 -14.96 24.87 -36.31
N VAL A 321 -14.01 24.01 -35.95
CA VAL A 321 -13.05 23.41 -36.87
C VAL A 321 -13.00 21.92 -36.61
N ASP A 322 -13.26 21.12 -37.63
CA ASP A 322 -12.92 19.69 -37.61
C ASP A 322 -11.40 19.55 -37.72
N VAL A 323 -10.79 19.02 -36.67
CA VAL A 323 -9.33 18.90 -36.53
C VAL A 323 -8.82 17.50 -36.85
N CYS A 324 -9.67 16.65 -37.43
CA CYS A 324 -9.37 15.27 -37.77
C CYS A 324 -8.77 14.51 -36.58
N GLU A 325 -7.54 14.01 -36.70
CA GLU A 325 -6.86 13.19 -35.71
C GLU A 325 -6.06 13.97 -34.65
N ALA A 326 -6.04 15.30 -34.72
CA ALA A 326 -5.31 16.13 -33.77
C ALA A 326 -6.16 16.51 -32.55
N MET A 327 -5.51 16.91 -31.46
CA MET A 327 -6.19 17.64 -30.38
C MET A 327 -6.73 18.98 -30.90
N GLY A 328 -5.92 19.73 -31.66
CA GLY A 328 -6.39 20.84 -32.49
C GLY A 328 -6.23 22.26 -31.93
N ALA A 329 -5.65 22.44 -30.74
CA ALA A 329 -5.50 23.77 -30.13
C ALA A 329 -4.79 24.80 -31.04
N ASN A 330 -3.63 24.44 -31.60
CA ASN A 330 -2.85 25.36 -32.43
C ASN A 330 -3.59 25.78 -33.71
N ILE A 331 -4.22 24.82 -34.40
CA ILE A 331 -4.88 25.11 -35.68
C ILE A 331 -6.12 25.98 -35.49
N VAL A 332 -6.90 25.79 -34.43
CA VAL A 332 -8.08 26.62 -34.19
C VAL A 332 -7.72 28.03 -33.74
N ASN A 333 -6.57 28.20 -33.05
CA ASN A 333 -6.01 29.51 -32.75
C ASN A 333 -5.55 30.22 -34.01
N THR A 334 -4.80 29.54 -34.89
CA THR A 334 -4.38 30.10 -36.20
C THR A 334 -5.57 30.56 -37.03
N VAL A 335 -6.66 29.76 -37.07
CA VAL A 335 -7.89 30.16 -37.78
C VAL A 335 -8.54 31.38 -37.13
N ALA A 336 -8.62 31.44 -35.79
CA ALA A 336 -9.18 32.60 -35.10
C ALA A 336 -8.34 33.87 -35.35
N GLU A 337 -7.02 33.77 -35.26
CA GLU A 337 -6.10 34.87 -35.53
C GLU A 337 -6.22 35.37 -36.97
N GLY A 338 -6.19 34.46 -37.95
CA GLY A 338 -6.28 34.84 -39.36
C GLY A 338 -7.63 35.42 -39.78
N LEU A 339 -8.74 35.03 -39.15
CA LEU A 339 -10.07 35.61 -39.44
C LEU A 339 -10.33 36.95 -38.74
N SER A 340 -9.48 37.35 -37.80
CA SER A 340 -9.74 38.48 -36.91
C SER A 340 -9.88 39.81 -37.67
N GLU A 341 -9.01 40.08 -38.64
CA GLU A 341 -9.06 41.32 -39.41
C GLU A 341 -10.36 41.44 -40.21
N GLU A 342 -10.76 40.37 -40.88
CA GLU A 342 -11.99 40.33 -41.65
C GLU A 342 -13.21 40.49 -40.75
N ILE A 343 -13.26 39.76 -39.62
CA ILE A 343 -14.33 39.88 -38.63
C ILE A 343 -14.42 41.31 -38.09
N SER A 344 -13.27 41.95 -37.81
CA SER A 344 -13.22 43.35 -37.36
C SER A 344 -13.83 44.29 -38.40
N LYS A 345 -13.48 44.14 -39.69
CA LYS A 345 -14.00 44.96 -40.78
C LYS A 345 -15.53 44.82 -40.93
N VAL A 346 -16.07 43.60 -40.93
CA VAL A 346 -17.52 43.42 -41.11
C VAL A 346 -18.34 43.83 -39.90
N THR A 347 -17.78 43.76 -38.70
CA THR A 347 -18.50 44.10 -37.46
C THR A 347 -18.21 45.52 -36.96
N GLN A 348 -17.27 46.23 -37.57
CA GLN A 348 -16.77 47.55 -37.10
C GLN A 348 -16.43 47.53 -35.60
N SER A 349 -15.90 46.40 -35.13
CA SER A 349 -15.58 46.13 -33.73
C SER A 349 -14.11 45.87 -33.55
N ARG A 350 -13.56 46.18 -32.37
CA ARG A 350 -12.17 45.86 -32.04
C ARG A 350 -12.06 44.40 -31.63
N VAL A 351 -11.06 43.70 -32.15
CA VAL A 351 -10.77 42.31 -31.74
C VAL A 351 -9.97 42.29 -30.43
N GLY A 352 -10.36 41.38 -29.53
CA GLY A 352 -9.67 41.06 -28.28
C GLY A 352 -8.99 39.68 -28.35
N LEU A 353 -9.35 38.81 -27.40
CA LEU A 353 -8.82 37.45 -27.31
C LEU A 353 -9.20 36.60 -28.52
N ARG A 354 -8.27 35.74 -28.95
CA ARG A 354 -8.38 34.78 -30.05
C ARG A 354 -7.83 33.46 -29.58
N ILE A 355 -8.68 32.59 -29.05
CA ILE A 355 -8.20 31.43 -28.29
C ILE A 355 -9.20 30.27 -28.33
N VAL A 356 -8.68 29.05 -28.33
CA VAL A 356 -9.44 27.81 -28.14
C VAL A 356 -10.24 27.84 -26.84
N THR A 357 -11.40 27.18 -26.83
CA THR A 357 -12.07 26.78 -25.59
C THR A 357 -11.82 25.31 -25.30
N ASN A 358 -11.41 24.98 -24.08
CA ASN A 358 -11.30 23.58 -23.67
C ASN A 358 -12.68 22.93 -23.48
N LEU A 359 -13.73 23.71 -23.22
CA LEU A 359 -15.11 23.24 -23.16
C LEU A 359 -15.67 22.98 -24.58
N CYS A 360 -15.20 21.90 -25.21
CA CYS A 360 -15.61 21.50 -26.55
C CYS A 360 -16.83 20.57 -26.51
N MET A 361 -18.02 21.17 -26.39
CA MET A 361 -19.29 20.44 -26.34
C MET A 361 -19.61 19.64 -27.63
N GLN A 362 -18.91 19.93 -28.73
CA GLN A 362 -19.00 19.20 -30.00
C GLN A 362 -18.06 18.01 -30.08
N ARG A 363 -17.25 17.77 -29.04
CA ARG A 363 -16.27 16.69 -28.97
C ARG A 363 -16.45 15.93 -27.67
N ARG A 364 -17.50 15.12 -27.62
CA ARG A 364 -17.92 14.31 -26.48
C ARG A 364 -17.78 12.83 -26.80
N ALA A 365 -17.49 12.06 -25.77
CA ALA A 365 -17.57 10.62 -25.81
C ALA A 365 -18.48 10.14 -24.68
N ARG A 366 -19.20 9.06 -24.95
CA ARG A 366 -20.01 8.33 -23.98
C ARG A 366 -19.60 6.86 -24.01
N THR A 367 -19.63 6.25 -22.83
CA THR A 367 -19.48 4.81 -22.64
C THR A 367 -20.61 4.28 -21.76
N GLU A 368 -21.01 3.04 -21.98
CA GLU A 368 -22.04 2.35 -21.22
C GLU A 368 -21.67 0.87 -21.03
N PHE A 369 -22.13 0.24 -19.95
CA PHE A 369 -22.07 -1.21 -19.76
C PHE A 369 -23.35 -1.73 -19.11
N GLU A 370 -23.61 -3.04 -19.24
CA GLU A 370 -24.69 -3.74 -18.53
C GLU A 370 -24.13 -4.97 -17.78
N ILE A 371 -24.53 -5.14 -16.51
CA ILE A 371 -24.20 -6.32 -15.72
C ILE A 371 -25.50 -6.94 -15.17
N PRO A 372 -25.81 -8.21 -15.48
CA PRO A 372 -26.91 -8.94 -14.85
C PRO A 372 -26.78 -8.95 -13.32
N LEU A 373 -27.88 -8.65 -12.62
CA LEU A 373 -27.85 -8.50 -11.15
C LEU A 373 -27.35 -9.77 -10.46
N ASN A 374 -27.71 -10.95 -10.94
CA ASN A 374 -27.26 -12.24 -10.40
C ASN A 374 -25.74 -12.46 -10.51
N LYS A 375 -25.05 -11.76 -11.42
CA LYS A 375 -23.59 -11.84 -11.59
C LYS A 375 -22.83 -10.71 -10.89
N LEU A 376 -23.53 -9.76 -10.25
CA LEU A 376 -22.93 -8.61 -9.60
C LEU A 376 -22.41 -8.91 -8.18
N GLY A 377 -22.80 -10.05 -7.61
CA GLY A 377 -22.48 -10.47 -6.24
C GLY A 377 -21.00 -10.30 -5.88
N TRP A 378 -20.71 -9.88 -4.65
CA TRP A 378 -19.35 -9.56 -4.24
C TRP A 378 -19.11 -9.78 -2.75
N LYS A 379 -18.02 -10.49 -2.43
CA LYS A 379 -17.56 -10.74 -1.03
C LYS A 379 -18.69 -11.22 -0.09
N GLY A 380 -19.51 -12.15 -0.58
CA GLY A 380 -20.63 -12.72 0.17
C GLY A 380 -21.92 -11.90 0.18
N VAL A 381 -21.96 -10.74 -0.50
CA VAL A 381 -23.18 -9.94 -0.67
C VAL A 381 -23.85 -10.28 -2.00
N ASP A 382 -25.17 -10.52 -1.94
CA ASP A 382 -26.00 -10.80 -3.10
C ASP A 382 -25.98 -9.66 -4.12
N GLY A 383 -26.03 -10.01 -5.40
CA GLY A 383 -25.87 -9.03 -6.47
C GLY A 383 -26.99 -8.00 -6.56
N LYS A 384 -28.22 -8.33 -6.15
CA LYS A 384 -29.31 -7.33 -6.05
C LYS A 384 -28.99 -6.29 -5.00
N VAL A 385 -28.55 -6.72 -3.82
CA VAL A 385 -28.15 -5.82 -2.73
C VAL A 385 -26.95 -4.95 -3.13
N VAL A 386 -25.99 -5.51 -3.87
CA VAL A 386 -24.87 -4.72 -4.41
C VAL A 386 -25.37 -3.64 -5.36
N ALA A 387 -26.31 -3.94 -6.26
CA ALA A 387 -26.87 -2.96 -7.18
C ALA A 387 -27.62 -1.85 -6.43
N ASP A 388 -28.49 -2.20 -5.48
CA ASP A 388 -29.26 -1.23 -4.69
C ASP A 388 -28.31 -0.24 -3.99
N ARG A 389 -27.23 -0.73 -3.38
CA ARG A 389 -26.23 0.14 -2.73
C ARG A 389 -25.40 0.97 -3.71
N ILE A 390 -25.17 0.48 -4.93
CA ILE A 390 -24.54 1.28 -6.00
C ILE A 390 -25.48 2.43 -6.38
N ILE A 391 -26.78 2.17 -6.50
CA ILE A 391 -27.79 3.21 -6.78
C ILE A 391 -27.85 4.23 -5.65
N GLU A 392 -27.82 3.81 -4.38
CA GLU A 392 -27.75 4.73 -3.23
C GLU A 392 -26.51 5.64 -3.29
N ALA A 393 -25.33 5.06 -3.54
CA ALA A 393 -24.09 5.82 -3.63
C ALA A 393 -24.04 6.75 -4.86
N TYR A 394 -24.61 6.33 -5.98
CA TYR A 394 -24.79 7.17 -7.16
C TYR A 394 -25.74 8.34 -6.87
N ASN A 395 -26.91 8.07 -6.30
CA ASN A 395 -27.89 9.10 -5.97
C ASN A 395 -27.30 10.16 -5.02
N PHE A 396 -26.49 9.73 -4.05
CA PHE A 396 -25.74 10.66 -3.20
C PHE A 396 -24.81 11.56 -4.02
N ALA A 397 -24.04 11.01 -4.95
CA ALA A 397 -23.16 11.78 -5.84
C ALA A 397 -23.91 12.64 -6.89
N ALA A 398 -25.15 12.28 -7.24
CA ALA A 398 -25.97 13.04 -8.18
C ALA A 398 -26.61 14.27 -7.54
N ILE A 399 -26.84 14.23 -6.22
CA ILE A 399 -27.57 15.27 -5.47
C ILE A 399 -26.61 16.20 -4.73
N ASP A 400 -25.56 15.68 -4.09
CA ASP A 400 -24.66 16.45 -3.23
C ASP A 400 -23.33 16.78 -3.95
N PRO A 401 -23.00 18.07 -4.17
CA PRO A 401 -21.73 18.49 -4.74
C PRO A 401 -20.49 17.97 -3.99
N TYR A 402 -20.54 17.85 -2.65
CA TYR A 402 -19.40 17.33 -1.88
C TYR A 402 -19.05 15.91 -2.30
N ARG A 403 -20.07 15.05 -2.43
CA ARG A 403 -19.87 13.68 -2.91
C ARG A 403 -19.56 13.65 -4.40
N ALA A 404 -20.22 14.47 -5.20
CA ALA A 404 -20.01 14.56 -6.65
C ALA A 404 -18.53 14.81 -7.00
N VAL A 405 -17.87 15.73 -6.29
CA VAL A 405 -16.43 16.03 -6.50
C VAL A 405 -15.58 14.79 -6.31
N THR A 406 -15.81 14.03 -5.22
CA THR A 406 -15.04 12.81 -4.95
C THR A 406 -15.38 11.68 -5.94
N ASN A 407 -16.65 11.58 -6.34
CA ASN A 407 -17.09 10.64 -7.37
C ASN A 407 -16.39 10.90 -8.70
N ASN A 408 -16.36 12.16 -9.12
CA ASN A 408 -15.72 12.57 -10.36
C ASN A 408 -14.19 12.45 -10.28
N LYS A 409 -13.55 12.78 -9.15
CA LYS A 409 -12.13 12.47 -8.92
C LYS A 409 -11.84 10.98 -9.17
N GLY A 410 -12.70 10.09 -8.70
CA GLY A 410 -12.59 8.65 -8.96
C GLY A 410 -12.67 8.27 -10.44
N ILE A 411 -13.49 8.97 -11.25
CA ILE A 411 -13.49 8.83 -12.71
C ILE A 411 -12.15 9.29 -13.28
N MET A 412 -11.68 10.46 -12.84
CA MET A 412 -10.48 11.10 -13.37
C MET A 412 -9.20 10.33 -13.05
N ASN A 413 -9.13 9.60 -11.93
CA ASN A 413 -8.04 8.64 -11.67
C ASN A 413 -7.79 7.67 -12.83
N GLY A 414 -8.85 7.21 -13.50
CA GLY A 414 -8.73 6.34 -14.67
C GLY A 414 -8.45 7.13 -15.95
N VAL A 415 -9.19 8.22 -16.17
CA VAL A 415 -9.08 9.06 -17.37
C VAL A 415 -7.68 9.66 -17.51
N ASP A 416 -7.17 10.27 -16.45
CA ASP A 416 -5.87 10.94 -16.44
C ASP A 416 -4.74 9.92 -16.56
N ALA A 417 -4.87 8.75 -15.93
CA ALA A 417 -3.86 7.70 -16.06
C ALA A 417 -3.66 7.27 -17.52
N VAL A 418 -4.74 7.17 -18.29
CA VAL A 418 -4.65 6.85 -19.72
C VAL A 418 -4.18 8.07 -20.52
N ALA A 419 -4.66 9.28 -20.18
CA ALA A 419 -4.25 10.52 -20.84
C ALA A 419 -2.73 10.74 -20.75
N VAL A 420 -2.15 10.59 -19.55
CA VAL A 420 -0.70 10.68 -19.30
C VAL A 420 0.04 9.59 -20.07
N ALA A 421 -0.41 8.33 -19.99
CA ALA A 421 0.24 7.20 -20.66
C ALA A 421 0.22 7.32 -22.18
N THR A 422 -0.73 8.06 -22.73
CA THR A 422 -0.92 8.25 -24.18
C THR A 422 -0.59 9.67 -24.64
N GLY A 423 0.10 10.48 -23.82
CA GLY A 423 0.62 11.80 -24.21
C GLY A 423 -0.43 12.88 -24.50
N GLN A 424 -1.61 12.76 -23.88
CA GLN A 424 -2.70 13.74 -24.00
C GLN A 424 -2.59 14.84 -22.95
N ASP A 425 -3.14 16.02 -23.23
CA ASP A 425 -3.25 17.09 -22.24
C ASP A 425 -4.38 16.81 -21.26
N TRP A 426 -4.04 16.20 -20.11
CA TRP A 426 -5.03 15.87 -19.08
C TRP A 426 -5.69 17.11 -18.46
N ARG A 427 -5.03 18.28 -18.45
CA ARG A 427 -5.61 19.52 -17.90
C ARG A 427 -6.76 20.02 -18.77
N ALA A 428 -6.62 19.90 -20.10
CA ALA A 428 -7.69 20.23 -21.03
C ALA A 428 -8.90 19.31 -20.84
N ILE A 429 -8.66 18.01 -20.57
CA ILE A 429 -9.72 17.02 -20.30
C ILE A 429 -10.42 17.33 -18.96
N GLU A 430 -9.66 17.48 -17.87
CA GLU A 430 -10.15 17.77 -16.52
C GLU A 430 -11.02 19.03 -16.46
N SER A 431 -10.51 20.14 -16.98
CA SER A 431 -11.24 21.43 -16.97
C SER A 431 -12.57 21.34 -17.73
N ALA A 432 -12.62 20.61 -18.84
CA ALA A 432 -13.83 20.40 -19.61
C ALA A 432 -14.81 19.45 -18.90
N ALA A 433 -14.31 18.35 -18.33
CA ALA A 433 -15.10 17.38 -17.59
C ALA A 433 -15.80 18.01 -16.39
N HIS A 434 -15.05 18.73 -15.55
CA HIS A 434 -15.58 19.39 -14.36
C HIS A 434 -16.51 20.55 -14.68
N CYS A 435 -16.27 21.30 -15.76
CA CYS A 435 -17.23 22.29 -16.23
C CYS A 435 -18.53 21.61 -16.73
N TYR A 436 -18.43 20.51 -17.48
CA TYR A 436 -19.58 19.75 -17.96
C TYR A 436 -20.41 19.15 -16.83
N ALA A 437 -19.78 18.76 -15.71
CA ALA A 437 -20.45 18.30 -14.51
C ALA A 437 -21.38 19.36 -13.88
N SER A 438 -21.16 20.65 -14.17
CA SER A 438 -21.97 21.78 -13.66
C SER A 438 -23.01 22.33 -14.65
N ARG A 439 -23.17 21.69 -15.82
CA ARG A 439 -23.99 22.22 -16.94
C ARG A 439 -25.48 22.43 -16.61
N SER A 440 -26.00 21.74 -15.59
CA SER A 440 -27.39 21.87 -15.13
C SER A 440 -27.59 23.00 -14.10
N GLY A 441 -26.53 23.73 -13.74
CA GLY A 441 -26.56 24.81 -12.75
C GLY A 441 -25.93 24.45 -11.41
N GLN A 442 -25.80 23.16 -11.09
CA GLN A 442 -25.10 22.64 -9.92
C GLN A 442 -24.11 21.55 -10.35
N TYR A 443 -22.96 21.48 -9.68
CA TYR A 443 -21.96 20.44 -9.93
C TYR A 443 -22.49 19.07 -9.47
N ALA A 444 -22.53 18.08 -10.38
CA ALA A 444 -23.07 16.75 -10.14
C ALA A 444 -22.18 15.62 -10.69
N SER A 445 -22.58 14.36 -10.49
CA SER A 445 -21.90 13.19 -11.05
C SER A 445 -21.83 13.23 -12.59
N LEU A 446 -20.66 12.89 -13.15
CA LEU A 446 -20.49 12.66 -14.59
C LEU A 446 -21.04 11.30 -15.04
N SER A 447 -21.06 10.31 -14.14
CA SER A 447 -21.63 8.99 -14.38
C SER A 447 -23.09 8.90 -13.94
N HIS A 448 -23.83 7.97 -14.53
CA HIS A 448 -25.20 7.63 -14.17
C HIS A 448 -25.36 6.12 -14.04
N TYR A 449 -26.06 5.68 -13.00
CA TYR A 449 -26.38 4.28 -12.75
C TYR A 449 -27.89 4.09 -12.61
N GLU A 450 -28.40 3.03 -13.23
CA GLU A 450 -29.80 2.64 -13.14
C GLU A 450 -29.94 1.11 -13.14
N ILE A 451 -31.05 0.62 -12.58
CA ILE A 451 -31.46 -0.78 -12.71
C ILE A 451 -32.56 -0.84 -13.76
N GLY A 452 -32.35 -1.66 -14.80
CA GLY A 452 -33.28 -1.78 -15.91
C GLY A 452 -33.39 -3.21 -16.41
N LEU A 453 -34.12 -3.38 -17.50
CA LEU A 453 -34.14 -4.63 -18.26
C LEU A 453 -33.03 -4.60 -19.32
N SER A 454 -32.44 -5.77 -19.55
CA SER A 454 -31.40 -6.00 -20.55
C SER A 454 -31.83 -5.56 -21.96
N ARG A 455 -30.90 -4.98 -22.72
CA ARG A 455 -31.14 -4.52 -24.11
C ARG A 455 -31.36 -5.66 -25.11
N ASP A 456 -30.92 -6.87 -24.78
CA ASP A 456 -31.07 -8.06 -25.62
C ASP A 456 -32.52 -8.62 -25.68
N GLY A 457 -33.45 -8.02 -24.92
CA GLY A 457 -34.85 -8.46 -24.87
C GLY A 457 -35.08 -9.72 -24.02
N SER A 458 -34.07 -10.21 -23.31
CA SER A 458 -34.19 -11.40 -22.44
C SER A 458 -35.08 -11.20 -21.21
N GLY A 459 -35.42 -9.95 -20.87
CA GLY A 459 -36.15 -9.60 -19.65
C GLY A 459 -35.32 -9.73 -18.36
N THR A 460 -34.01 -9.94 -18.48
CA THR A 460 -33.09 -10.03 -17.33
C THR A 460 -32.91 -8.65 -16.69
N GLN A 461 -32.96 -8.57 -15.35
CA GLN A 461 -32.61 -7.34 -14.64
C GLN A 461 -31.10 -7.12 -14.66
N VAL A 462 -30.69 -5.91 -15.06
CA VAL A 462 -29.30 -5.49 -15.19
C VAL A 462 -29.05 -4.18 -14.47
N LEU A 463 -27.85 -4.02 -13.92
CA LEU A 463 -27.31 -2.72 -13.55
C LEU A 463 -26.66 -2.12 -14.81
N ARG A 464 -27.12 -0.93 -15.21
CA ARG A 464 -26.53 -0.16 -16.31
C ARG A 464 -25.71 0.99 -15.73
N GLY A 465 -24.46 1.09 -16.15
CA GLY A 465 -23.59 2.24 -15.87
C GLY A 465 -23.34 3.02 -17.15
N SER A 466 -23.32 4.34 -17.07
CA SER A 466 -23.00 5.22 -18.20
C SER A 466 -22.15 6.41 -17.76
N LEU A 467 -21.30 6.92 -18.66
CA LEU A 467 -20.48 8.12 -18.46
C LEU A 467 -20.42 8.90 -19.77
N GLU A 468 -20.65 10.21 -19.72
CA GLU A 468 -20.47 11.11 -20.86
C GLU A 468 -19.70 12.37 -20.43
N MET A 469 -18.70 12.74 -21.22
CA MET A 469 -17.95 13.98 -21.01
C MET A 469 -17.34 14.53 -22.31
N PRO A 470 -17.08 15.84 -22.40
CA PRO A 470 -16.20 16.40 -23.41
C PRO A 470 -14.78 15.85 -23.25
N ILE A 471 -14.15 15.46 -24.36
CA ILE A 471 -12.82 14.85 -24.35
C ILE A 471 -12.07 15.19 -25.63
N ALA A 472 -11.16 16.16 -25.53
CA ALA A 472 -10.35 16.63 -26.64
C ALA A 472 -8.98 15.93 -26.64
N VAL A 473 -8.89 14.83 -27.37
CA VAL A 473 -7.66 14.02 -27.52
C VAL A 473 -7.23 13.93 -28.98
N GLY A 474 -5.97 13.59 -29.22
CA GLY A 474 -5.42 13.38 -30.57
C GLY A 474 -4.67 12.07 -30.69
N SER A 475 -4.74 11.42 -31.84
CA SER A 475 -3.87 10.30 -32.23
C SER A 475 -2.64 10.78 -33.01
N LYS A 476 -2.59 12.09 -33.36
CA LYS A 476 -1.49 12.75 -34.08
C LYS A 476 -1.14 14.12 -33.49
N GLY A 477 0.13 14.49 -33.61
CA GLY A 477 0.65 15.82 -33.26
C GLY A 477 1.03 15.98 -31.78
N GLY A 478 1.61 17.13 -31.44
CA GLY A 478 2.08 17.43 -30.08
C GLY A 478 3.17 16.48 -29.60
N ALA A 479 3.12 16.13 -28.31
CA ALA A 479 4.13 15.28 -27.67
C ALA A 479 4.18 13.84 -28.21
N LEU A 480 3.15 13.40 -28.92
CA LEU A 480 3.04 12.05 -29.51
C LEU A 480 4.15 11.74 -30.52
N MET A 481 4.68 12.77 -31.19
CA MET A 481 5.73 12.62 -32.20
C MET A 481 7.13 12.84 -31.62
N THR A 482 7.25 13.46 -30.44
CA THR A 482 8.53 13.80 -29.82
C THR A 482 8.94 12.81 -28.73
N HIS A 483 7.99 12.26 -27.97
CA HIS A 483 8.28 11.29 -26.92
C HIS A 483 8.16 9.84 -27.46
N PRO A 484 9.27 9.06 -27.52
CA PRO A 484 9.26 7.72 -28.11
C PRO A 484 8.35 6.74 -27.35
N GLY A 485 8.29 6.85 -26.01
CA GLY A 485 7.38 6.08 -25.17
C GLY A 485 5.90 6.07 -25.59
N TYR A 486 5.35 7.19 -26.11
CA TYR A 486 3.93 7.24 -26.52
C TYR A 486 3.63 6.40 -27.76
N THR A 487 4.62 6.18 -28.63
CA THR A 487 4.45 5.28 -29.78
C THR A 487 4.22 3.84 -29.31
N ALA A 488 4.93 3.42 -28.25
CA ALA A 488 4.78 2.09 -27.68
C ALA A 488 3.42 1.92 -26.98
N THR A 489 2.99 2.89 -26.17
CA THR A 489 1.69 2.81 -25.48
C THR A 489 0.51 2.87 -26.45
N LEU A 490 0.57 3.71 -27.49
CA LEU A 490 -0.43 3.70 -28.57
C LEU A 490 -0.42 2.39 -29.36
N ALA A 491 0.73 1.73 -29.54
CA ALA A 491 0.81 0.42 -30.17
C ALA A 491 0.15 -0.68 -29.32
N ILE A 492 0.27 -0.62 -27.99
CA ILE A 492 -0.47 -1.51 -27.07
C ILE A 492 -1.98 -1.32 -27.24
N LEU A 493 -2.44 -0.08 -27.44
CA LEU A 493 -3.83 0.26 -27.76
C LEU A 493 -4.24 -0.04 -29.22
N GLN A 494 -3.37 -0.68 -30.02
CA GLN A 494 -3.61 -0.99 -31.43
C GLN A 494 -3.83 0.24 -32.33
N GLN A 495 -3.10 1.33 -32.06
CA GLN A 495 -3.09 2.57 -32.87
C GLN A 495 -4.50 3.16 -33.09
N PRO A 496 -5.21 3.55 -32.01
CA PRO A 496 -6.58 4.03 -32.11
C PRO A 496 -6.68 5.38 -32.85
N THR A 497 -7.82 5.61 -33.52
CA THR A 497 -8.20 6.96 -33.98
C THR A 497 -8.50 7.86 -32.78
N ALA A 498 -8.57 9.18 -32.97
CA ALA A 498 -8.91 10.12 -31.90
C ALA A 498 -10.30 9.83 -31.28
N ARG A 499 -11.26 9.34 -32.09
CA ARG A 499 -12.58 8.93 -31.58
C ARG A 499 -12.52 7.61 -30.82
N SER A 500 -11.79 6.61 -31.33
CA SER A 500 -11.62 5.35 -30.61
C SER A 500 -10.87 5.57 -29.29
N LEU A 501 -9.84 6.42 -29.29
CA LEU A 501 -9.09 6.78 -28.09
C LEU A 501 -9.97 7.47 -27.05
N SER A 502 -10.84 8.39 -27.47
CA SER A 502 -11.77 9.03 -26.53
C SER A 502 -12.75 8.04 -25.92
N GLY A 503 -13.28 7.09 -26.71
CA GLY A 503 -14.10 5.97 -26.23
C GLY A 503 -13.38 5.08 -25.22
N ILE A 504 -12.10 4.76 -25.48
CA ILE A 504 -11.26 3.98 -24.56
C ILE A 504 -11.10 4.71 -23.22
N ILE A 505 -10.73 6.00 -23.27
CA ILE A 505 -10.48 6.80 -22.07
C ILE A 505 -11.75 6.90 -21.20
N VAL A 506 -12.91 7.20 -21.79
CA VAL A 506 -14.16 7.27 -21.01
C VAL A 506 -14.55 5.90 -20.46
N SER A 507 -14.31 4.80 -21.18
CA SER A 507 -14.57 3.43 -20.69
C SER A 507 -13.74 3.10 -19.46
N VAL A 508 -12.47 3.52 -19.43
CA VAL A 508 -11.60 3.36 -18.26
C VAL A 508 -12.09 4.22 -17.10
N GLY A 509 -12.53 5.46 -17.36
CA GLY A 509 -13.16 6.33 -16.36
C GLY A 509 -14.40 5.70 -15.73
N LEU A 510 -15.29 5.09 -16.53
CA LEU A 510 -16.48 4.41 -16.05
C LEU A 510 -16.14 3.12 -15.28
N ALA A 511 -15.15 2.34 -15.74
CA ALA A 511 -14.65 1.18 -15.02
C ALA A 511 -14.10 1.56 -13.64
N GLN A 512 -13.34 2.65 -13.58
CA GLN A 512 -12.75 3.15 -12.34
C GLN A 512 -13.81 3.64 -11.35
N ASN A 513 -14.82 4.35 -11.84
CA ASN A 513 -15.96 4.77 -11.04
C ASN A 513 -16.76 3.59 -10.49
N PHE A 514 -17.04 2.59 -11.33
CA PHE A 514 -17.74 1.39 -10.92
C PHE A 514 -16.97 0.62 -9.85
N ALA A 515 -15.65 0.45 -10.01
CA ALA A 515 -14.80 -0.19 -9.01
C ALA A 515 -14.86 0.54 -7.66
N ALA A 516 -14.77 1.86 -7.67
CA ALA A 516 -14.81 2.69 -6.47
C ALA A 516 -16.17 2.62 -5.76
N ILE A 517 -17.28 2.80 -6.49
CA ILE A 517 -18.63 2.77 -5.92
C ILE A 517 -18.94 1.38 -5.37
N ARG A 518 -18.61 0.31 -6.10
CA ARG A 518 -18.80 -1.07 -5.62
C ARG A 518 -17.98 -1.35 -4.34
N ALA A 519 -16.75 -0.85 -4.26
CA ALA A 519 -15.90 -0.98 -3.08
C ALA A 519 -16.48 -0.28 -1.85
N ILE A 520 -16.94 0.96 -2.01
CA ILE A 520 -17.54 1.77 -0.94
C ILE A 520 -18.86 1.15 -0.48
N ALA A 521 -19.70 0.70 -1.41
CA ALA A 521 -21.00 0.12 -1.13
C ALA A 521 -20.96 -1.18 -0.29
N VAL A 522 -19.87 -1.95 -0.36
CA VAL A 522 -19.83 -3.30 0.25
C VAL A 522 -18.83 -3.42 1.39
N THR A 523 -17.57 -2.97 1.24
CA THR A 523 -16.53 -3.24 2.25
C THR A 523 -15.83 -2.03 2.84
N GLY A 524 -16.02 -0.84 2.26
CA GLY A 524 -15.15 0.31 2.48
C GLY A 524 -13.78 0.12 1.82
N ILE A 525 -13.11 1.23 1.48
CA ILE A 525 -11.86 1.23 0.67
C ILE A 525 -10.65 0.72 1.48
N GLN A 526 -10.63 0.98 2.78
CA GLN A 526 -9.44 0.80 3.62
C GLN A 526 -8.93 -0.65 3.66
N LYS A 527 -9.80 -1.65 3.76
CA LYS A 527 -9.39 -3.06 3.88
C LYS A 527 -8.64 -3.61 2.64
N GLY A 528 -8.88 -3.04 1.45
CA GLY A 528 -8.15 -3.44 0.23
C GLY A 528 -6.85 -2.66 0.01
N HIS A 529 -6.76 -1.43 0.55
CA HIS A 529 -5.65 -0.52 0.33
C HIS A 529 -4.39 -0.85 1.17
N MET A 530 -4.57 -1.56 2.29
CA MET A 530 -3.48 -1.85 3.24
C MET A 530 -2.35 -2.70 2.63
N ALA A 531 -2.66 -3.64 1.75
CA ALA A 531 -1.63 -4.51 1.14
C ALA A 531 -0.71 -3.75 0.16
N LEU A 532 -1.26 -2.78 -0.57
CA LEU A 532 -0.49 -1.96 -1.50
C LEU A 532 0.25 -0.83 -0.78
N HIS A 533 -0.36 -0.27 0.27
CA HIS A 533 0.32 0.64 1.19
C HIS A 533 1.53 -0.01 1.87
N ALA A 534 1.39 -1.26 2.33
CA ALA A 534 2.50 -2.05 2.85
C ALA A 534 3.63 -2.22 1.82
N ARG A 535 3.31 -2.47 0.54
CA ARG A 535 4.34 -2.55 -0.53
C ARG A 535 5.11 -1.26 -0.69
N ASN A 536 4.42 -0.12 -0.68
CA ASN A 536 5.10 1.17 -0.79
C ASN A 536 6.03 1.44 0.39
N ILE A 537 5.59 1.10 1.60
CA ILE A 537 6.43 1.24 2.81
C ILE A 537 7.64 0.30 2.77
N ALA A 538 7.47 -0.94 2.31
CA ALA A 538 8.59 -1.88 2.13
C ALA A 538 9.63 -1.34 1.14
N VAL A 539 9.19 -0.81 0.00
CA VAL A 539 10.09 -0.19 -1.00
C VAL A 539 10.77 1.06 -0.42
N ALA A 540 10.03 1.92 0.29
CA ALA A 540 10.58 3.10 0.95
C ALA A 540 11.61 2.76 2.04
N ALA A 541 11.46 1.60 2.70
CA ALA A 541 12.42 1.08 3.67
C ALA A 541 13.70 0.52 3.03
N GLY A 542 13.78 0.47 1.69
CA GLY A 542 14.94 -0.05 0.96
C GLY A 542 14.89 -1.56 0.72
N ALA A 543 13.72 -2.20 0.82
CA ALA A 543 13.61 -3.63 0.57
C ALA A 543 13.97 -3.98 -0.88
N PRO A 544 14.88 -4.94 -1.12
CA PRO A 544 15.12 -5.53 -2.43
C PRO A 544 13.83 -6.06 -3.05
N SER A 545 13.71 -5.98 -4.39
CA SER A 545 12.46 -6.31 -5.08
C SER A 545 11.90 -7.71 -4.79
N GLU A 546 12.78 -8.66 -4.49
CA GLU A 546 12.47 -10.04 -4.13
C GLU A 546 11.84 -10.14 -2.74
N LEU A 547 12.31 -9.33 -1.77
CA LEU A 547 11.86 -9.35 -0.37
C LEU A 547 10.61 -8.49 -0.12
N VAL A 548 10.21 -7.62 -1.06
CA VAL A 548 9.06 -6.70 -0.88
C VAL A 548 7.79 -7.45 -0.45
N SER A 549 7.49 -8.60 -1.04
CA SER A 549 6.27 -9.36 -0.72
C SER A 549 6.27 -9.90 0.71
N GLU A 550 7.43 -10.32 1.21
CA GLU A 550 7.60 -10.85 2.55
C GLU A 550 7.57 -9.75 3.59
N VAL A 551 8.29 -8.66 3.35
CA VAL A 551 8.26 -7.46 4.22
C VAL A 551 6.82 -6.97 4.38
N CYS A 552 6.01 -7.01 3.30
CA CYS A 552 4.59 -6.68 3.38
C CYS A 552 3.80 -7.65 4.23
N SER A 553 3.99 -8.95 4.02
CA SER A 553 3.29 -9.99 4.76
C SER A 553 3.62 -9.91 6.25
N TYR A 554 4.90 -9.69 6.57
CA TYR A 554 5.40 -9.43 7.92
C TYR A 554 4.71 -8.22 8.57
N MET A 555 4.70 -7.06 7.90
CA MET A 555 4.02 -5.85 8.39
C MET A 555 2.50 -6.06 8.60
N LEU A 556 1.83 -6.76 7.68
CA LEU A 556 0.40 -7.04 7.76
C LEU A 556 0.06 -8.00 8.91
N LEU A 557 0.85 -9.05 9.11
CA LEU A 557 0.69 -10.02 10.21
C LEU A 557 0.89 -9.34 11.57
N ARG A 558 1.92 -8.50 11.68
CA ARG A 558 2.20 -7.69 12.89
C ARG A 558 1.19 -6.56 13.11
N LYS A 559 0.38 -6.25 12.11
CA LYS A 559 -0.51 -5.06 12.06
C LYS A 559 0.24 -3.75 12.30
N SER A 560 1.51 -3.69 11.87
CA SER A 560 2.40 -2.52 12.00
C SER A 560 2.98 -2.22 10.62
N ILE A 561 2.39 -1.25 9.91
CA ILE A 561 2.80 -0.85 8.55
C ILE A 561 3.54 0.49 8.66
N ASN A 562 4.85 0.42 8.95
CA ASN A 562 5.75 1.57 9.01
C ASN A 562 7.16 1.18 8.57
N VAL A 563 8.01 2.18 8.34
CA VAL A 563 9.37 1.98 7.79
C VAL A 563 10.26 1.25 8.78
N GLU A 564 10.09 1.51 10.08
CA GLU A 564 10.83 0.87 11.17
C GLU A 564 10.60 -0.65 11.16
N THR A 565 9.34 -1.08 11.10
CA THR A 565 8.97 -2.51 11.03
C THR A 565 9.54 -3.18 9.79
N ALA A 566 9.56 -2.48 8.65
CA ALA A 566 10.16 -3.01 7.44
C ALA A 566 11.70 -3.15 7.55
N LYS A 567 12.37 -2.19 8.20
CA LYS A 567 13.83 -2.24 8.44
C LYS A 567 14.22 -3.34 9.42
N GLU A 568 13.42 -3.58 10.45
CA GLU A 568 13.64 -4.67 11.40
C GLU A 568 13.70 -6.03 10.68
N TYR A 569 12.78 -6.27 9.75
CA TYR A 569 12.80 -7.50 8.92
C TYR A 569 14.08 -7.61 8.10
N LEU A 570 14.46 -6.53 7.41
CA LEU A 570 15.65 -6.52 6.55
C LEU A 570 16.93 -6.74 7.34
N GLN A 571 17.03 -6.20 8.56
CA GLN A 571 18.19 -6.39 9.43
C GLN A 571 18.32 -7.84 9.92
N ALA A 572 17.22 -8.46 10.36
CA ALA A 572 17.23 -9.87 10.77
C ALA A 572 17.61 -10.80 9.61
N HIS A 573 17.09 -10.52 8.41
CA HIS A 573 17.45 -11.25 7.20
C HIS A 573 18.93 -11.07 6.82
N ALA A 574 19.50 -9.88 7.03
CA ALA A 574 20.90 -9.60 6.76
C ALA A 574 21.83 -10.39 7.70
N VAL A 575 21.54 -10.43 9.01
CA VAL A 575 22.32 -11.21 9.99
C VAL A 575 22.31 -12.69 9.63
N PHE A 576 21.14 -13.25 9.28
CA PHE A 576 21.03 -14.64 8.83
C PHE A 576 21.83 -14.90 7.54
N SER A 577 21.76 -13.99 6.57
CA SER A 577 22.52 -14.09 5.33
C SER A 577 24.03 -14.01 5.57
N GLU A 578 24.48 -13.19 6.53
CA GLU A 578 25.89 -13.08 6.91
C GLU A 578 26.41 -14.37 7.52
N ILE A 579 25.67 -14.96 8.48
CA ILE A 579 25.98 -16.26 9.09
C ILE A 579 26.10 -17.35 8.02
N LEU A 580 25.18 -17.38 7.05
CA LEU A 580 25.24 -18.31 5.91
C LEU A 580 26.42 -18.02 4.96
N SER A 581 26.70 -16.76 4.65
CA SER A 581 27.72 -16.37 3.68
C SER A 581 29.16 -16.62 4.13
N LYS A 582 29.39 -16.62 5.46
CA LYS A 582 30.68 -17.00 6.06
C LYS A 582 30.86 -18.53 6.15
N SER A 583 29.87 -19.30 5.71
CA SER A 583 29.95 -20.76 5.55
C SER A 583 30.25 -21.12 4.09
N PRO A 584 31.03 -22.18 3.79
CA PRO A 584 31.31 -22.57 2.40
C PRO A 584 30.02 -22.95 1.66
N PRO A 585 29.91 -22.65 0.34
CA PRO A 585 28.67 -22.85 -0.41
C PRO A 585 28.34 -24.35 -0.55
N THR A 586 27.23 -24.78 0.06
CA THR A 586 26.77 -26.17 0.08
C THR A 586 25.53 -26.39 -0.81
N SER A 587 25.78 -26.92 -2.02
CA SER A 587 24.84 -27.67 -2.88
C SER A 587 23.83 -26.88 -3.76
N PRO A 588 23.40 -27.45 -4.92
CA PRO A 588 22.75 -26.74 -6.04
C PRO A 588 21.21 -26.66 -5.93
N VAL A 589 20.67 -26.67 -4.71
CA VAL A 589 19.22 -26.64 -4.48
C VAL A 589 18.81 -25.20 -4.15
N SER A 590 17.80 -24.69 -4.86
CA SER A 590 17.30 -23.33 -4.72
C SER A 590 17.01 -22.97 -3.26
N VAL A 591 17.56 -21.84 -2.80
CA VAL A 591 17.29 -21.22 -1.50
C VAL A 591 15.80 -21.30 -1.19
N THR A 592 15.45 -22.10 -0.19
CA THR A 592 14.12 -22.07 0.41
C THR A 592 14.05 -20.86 1.34
N LEU A 593 12.91 -20.16 1.34
CA LEU A 593 12.70 -18.96 2.16
C LEU A 593 12.91 -19.30 3.66
N PRO A 594 13.59 -18.44 4.45
CA PRO A 594 13.85 -18.73 5.86
C PRO A 594 12.57 -18.66 6.70
N SER A 595 12.53 -19.46 7.76
CA SER A 595 11.54 -19.35 8.83
C SER A 595 11.91 -18.20 9.78
N MET A 596 10.92 -17.62 10.46
CA MET A 596 11.10 -16.48 11.36
C MET A 596 10.60 -16.78 12.76
N PHE A 597 11.38 -16.38 13.75
CA PHE A 597 11.06 -16.44 15.17
C PHE A 597 11.15 -15.03 15.79
N TYR A 598 10.07 -14.61 16.44
CA TYR A 598 9.94 -13.28 17.03
C TYR A 598 9.49 -13.34 18.48
N VAL A 599 10.13 -12.57 19.35
CA VAL A 599 9.76 -12.43 20.76
C VAL A 599 9.86 -10.96 21.18
N GLU A 600 8.85 -10.46 21.88
CA GLU A 600 8.86 -9.14 22.50
C GLU A 600 8.39 -9.23 23.95
N VAL A 601 9.21 -8.77 24.90
CA VAL A 601 8.92 -8.84 26.35
C VAL A 601 9.29 -7.51 27.03
N PRO A 602 8.40 -6.92 27.84
CA PRO A 602 8.72 -5.76 28.67
C PRO A 602 9.60 -6.19 29.85
N ILE A 603 10.51 -5.32 30.27
CA ILE A 603 11.40 -5.60 31.40
C ILE A 603 11.16 -4.54 32.46
N PRO A 604 10.98 -4.93 33.74
CA PRO A 604 10.90 -3.99 34.83
C PRO A 604 12.12 -3.05 34.84
N GLU A 605 11.91 -1.76 35.13
CA GLU A 605 12.97 -0.75 35.29
C GLU A 605 13.64 -0.22 33.99
N LEU A 606 13.24 -0.70 32.82
CA LEU A 606 13.60 -0.13 31.51
C LEU A 606 12.41 0.58 30.86
N GLU A 607 12.65 1.71 30.21
CA GLU A 607 11.61 2.41 29.42
C GLU A 607 11.22 1.65 28.12
N SER A 608 12.04 0.69 27.67
CA SER A 608 11.89 -0.01 26.39
C SER A 608 11.69 -1.53 26.53
N THR A 609 10.87 -2.11 25.64
CA THR A 609 10.73 -3.57 25.49
C THR A 609 12.00 -4.19 24.88
N ILE A 610 12.29 -5.45 25.21
CA ILE A 610 13.31 -6.23 24.50
C ILE A 610 12.67 -7.11 23.44
N SER A 611 13.23 -7.01 22.24
CA SER A 611 12.82 -7.75 21.07
C SER A 611 13.93 -8.66 20.56
N LEU A 612 13.60 -9.91 20.27
CA LEU A 612 14.43 -10.85 19.53
C LEU A 612 13.77 -11.15 18.18
N ASN A 613 14.49 -10.85 17.09
CA ASN A 613 14.11 -11.17 15.72
C ASN A 613 15.14 -12.14 15.14
N LEU A 614 14.73 -13.35 14.81
CA LEU A 614 15.62 -14.42 14.37
C LEU A 614 15.08 -15.05 13.09
N ALA A 615 15.91 -15.14 12.04
CA ALA A 615 15.62 -15.95 10.87
C ALA A 615 16.40 -17.26 10.96
N PHE A 616 15.80 -18.38 10.54
CA PHE A 616 16.39 -19.72 10.64
C PHE A 616 15.90 -20.63 9.51
N GLU A 617 16.71 -21.63 9.14
CA GLU A 617 16.36 -22.62 8.12
C GLU A 617 15.58 -23.78 8.75
N ALA A 618 14.30 -23.93 8.44
CA ALA A 618 13.54 -25.12 8.84
C ALA A 618 13.65 -26.21 7.77
N ILE A 619 13.62 -27.49 8.16
CA ILE A 619 13.71 -28.63 7.22
C ILE A 619 12.38 -28.86 6.46
N ASN A 620 11.39 -28.02 6.71
CA ASN A 620 10.03 -28.15 6.19
C ASN A 620 9.92 -27.58 4.77
N LYS A 621 8.94 -28.03 3.99
CA LYS A 621 8.65 -27.46 2.65
C LYS A 621 8.14 -26.01 2.68
N HIS A 622 7.76 -25.49 3.84
CA HIS A 622 7.16 -24.16 4.01
C HIS A 622 7.78 -23.41 5.20
N PRO A 623 8.08 -22.10 5.05
CA PRO A 623 8.57 -21.25 6.12
C PRO A 623 7.61 -21.22 7.31
N GLN A 624 8.16 -21.29 8.52
CA GLN A 624 7.41 -21.18 9.78
C GLN A 624 7.54 -19.77 10.35
N TYR A 625 6.46 -19.23 10.92
CA TYR A 625 6.47 -17.93 11.59
C TYR A 625 5.96 -18.12 13.02
N ILE A 626 6.86 -17.94 14.00
CA ILE A 626 6.57 -18.12 15.42
C ILE A 626 6.72 -16.76 16.12
N ALA A 627 5.69 -16.32 16.86
CA ALA A 627 5.69 -15.01 17.51
C ALA A 627 5.19 -15.08 18.96
N ILE A 628 5.93 -14.48 19.90
CA ILE A 628 5.53 -14.30 21.31
C ILE A 628 5.36 -12.79 21.56
N MET A 629 4.13 -12.34 21.80
CA MET A 629 3.78 -10.92 21.97
C MET A 629 2.69 -10.75 23.03
N ALA A 630 2.56 -9.52 23.56
CA ALA A 630 1.53 -9.16 24.53
C ALA A 630 0.11 -9.43 24.00
N PRO A 631 -0.81 -9.97 24.82
CA PRO A 631 -2.20 -10.14 24.44
C PRO A 631 -2.90 -8.78 24.28
N ASN A 632 -3.40 -8.47 23.08
CA ASN A 632 -4.15 -7.23 22.83
C ASN A 632 -5.41 -7.13 23.69
N ALA A 633 -5.60 -5.99 24.37
CA ALA A 633 -6.78 -5.67 25.20
C ALA A 633 -8.14 -5.82 24.48
N ALA A 634 -8.15 -5.84 23.14
CA ALA A 634 -9.36 -5.97 22.33
C ALA A 634 -9.88 -7.42 22.16
N ASN A 635 -9.08 -8.45 22.44
CA ASN A 635 -9.47 -9.86 22.27
C ASN A 635 -9.07 -10.68 23.51
N LYS A 636 -9.87 -10.60 24.58
CA LYS A 636 -9.78 -11.56 25.72
C LYS A 636 -10.36 -12.95 25.41
N GLY A 637 -10.77 -13.21 24.17
CA GLY A 637 -11.16 -14.52 23.67
C GLY A 637 -10.57 -14.73 22.29
N ASP A 638 -9.87 -15.85 22.10
CA ASP A 638 -9.29 -16.35 20.85
C ASP A 638 -8.20 -15.51 20.17
N LYS A 639 -6.95 -15.88 20.49
CA LYS A 639 -5.99 -16.28 19.46
C LYS A 639 -5.40 -17.62 19.88
N ALA A 640 -5.80 -18.69 19.20
CA ALA A 640 -5.15 -19.98 19.33
C ALA A 640 -3.65 -19.82 19.04
N THR A 641 -2.81 -20.06 20.05
CA THR A 641 -1.40 -20.41 19.84
C THR A 641 -1.38 -21.45 18.72
N THR A 642 -0.56 -21.27 17.68
CA THR A 642 -0.44 -22.28 16.62
C THR A 642 -0.08 -23.62 17.30
N THR A 643 -0.62 -24.73 16.80
CA THR A 643 -0.37 -26.06 17.37
C THR A 643 1.13 -26.29 17.59
N LEU A 644 1.95 -25.84 16.63
CA LEU A 644 3.41 -25.89 16.68
C LEU A 644 4.03 -25.00 17.77
N GLN A 645 3.57 -23.76 17.96
CA GLN A 645 4.07 -22.88 19.02
C GLN A 645 3.81 -23.48 20.41
N ARG A 646 2.61 -24.05 20.64
CA ARG A 646 2.30 -24.75 21.89
C ARG A 646 3.13 -26.02 22.05
N GLN A 647 3.44 -26.72 20.97
CA GLN A 647 4.31 -27.92 21.02
C GLN A 647 5.78 -27.58 21.32
N LEU A 648 6.31 -26.46 20.81
CA LEU A 648 7.70 -26.05 21.03
C LEU A 648 7.94 -25.35 22.36
N LEU A 649 6.96 -24.58 22.86
CA LEU A 649 7.12 -23.76 24.08
C LEU A 649 6.28 -24.25 25.27
N GLY A 650 5.32 -25.16 25.04
CA GLY A 650 4.33 -25.56 26.03
C GLY A 650 3.39 -24.40 26.41
N ASP A 651 3.06 -24.30 27.70
CA ASP A 651 2.28 -23.19 28.27
C ASP A 651 3.12 -21.91 28.49
N LYS A 652 4.43 -21.93 28.17
CA LYS A 652 5.37 -20.82 28.41
C LYS A 652 5.24 -19.75 27.32
N GLY A 653 4.13 -19.01 27.36
CA GLY A 653 3.86 -17.85 26.50
C GLY A 653 4.37 -16.53 27.07
N TYR A 654 3.82 -15.42 26.58
CA TYR A 654 4.23 -14.05 26.96
C TYR A 654 4.23 -13.82 28.48
N ASN A 655 3.12 -14.14 29.16
CA ASN A 655 2.99 -13.90 30.61
C ASN A 655 4.06 -14.63 31.43
N GLN A 656 4.41 -15.86 31.03
CA GLN A 656 5.43 -16.63 31.76
C GLN A 656 6.83 -16.04 31.56
N LEU A 657 7.15 -15.58 30.35
CA LEU A 657 8.42 -14.89 30.11
C LEU A 657 8.47 -13.57 30.89
N GLU A 658 7.38 -12.82 30.96
CA GLU A 658 7.28 -11.60 31.77
C GLU A 658 7.53 -11.88 33.27
N GLU A 659 6.91 -12.92 33.83
CA GLU A 659 7.16 -13.36 35.21
C GLU A 659 8.62 -13.78 35.43
N MET A 660 9.22 -14.51 34.48
CA MET A 660 10.63 -14.91 34.55
C MET A 660 11.55 -13.69 34.53
N PHE A 661 11.31 -12.71 33.66
CA PHE A 661 12.10 -11.47 33.63
C PHE A 661 11.90 -10.61 34.88
N THR A 662 10.71 -10.64 35.48
CA THR A 662 10.45 -10.00 36.77
C THR A 662 11.24 -10.67 37.90
N PHE A 663 11.33 -12.00 37.90
CA PHE A 663 12.18 -12.75 38.82
C PHE A 663 13.67 -12.47 38.58
N LEU A 664 14.13 -12.43 37.32
CA LEU A 664 15.52 -12.11 36.97
C LEU A 664 15.95 -10.74 37.48
N ALA A 665 15.06 -9.75 37.41
CA ALA A 665 15.34 -8.42 37.95
C ALA A 665 15.66 -8.47 39.46
N SER A 666 15.04 -9.39 40.22
CA SER A 666 15.38 -9.59 41.64
C SER A 666 16.77 -10.20 41.84
N MET A 667 17.20 -11.10 40.95
CA MET A 667 18.54 -11.73 41.01
C MET A 667 19.65 -10.72 40.77
N ARG A 668 19.45 -9.71 39.92
CA ARG A 668 20.42 -8.63 39.71
C ARG A 668 20.81 -7.90 41.00
N SER A 669 19.91 -7.83 41.98
CA SER A 669 20.19 -7.20 43.28
C SER A 669 21.22 -7.95 44.13
N ILE A 670 21.54 -9.20 43.75
CA ILE A 670 22.63 -9.98 44.34
C ILE A 670 23.97 -9.35 43.98
N PHE A 671 24.08 -8.74 42.80
CA PHE A 671 25.34 -8.24 42.29
C PHE A 671 25.64 -6.81 42.80
N ILE A 672 26.85 -6.56 43.32
CA ILE A 672 27.26 -5.22 43.81
C ILE A 672 28.30 -4.60 42.86
N PRO A 673 27.96 -3.50 42.15
CA PRO A 673 28.94 -2.73 41.40
C PRO A 673 29.77 -1.84 42.35
N ASN A 674 31.10 -1.98 42.32
CA ASN A 674 32.02 -1.23 43.17
C ASN A 674 32.38 0.16 42.60
N SER A 675 31.43 1.12 42.54
CA SER A 675 31.72 2.58 42.60
C SER A 675 30.43 3.43 42.53
N ASN A 676 30.30 4.39 43.46
CA ASN A 676 29.20 5.37 43.51
C ASN A 676 29.52 6.65 42.71
N THR A 677 30.09 6.54 41.51
CA THR A 677 30.40 7.69 40.66
C THR A 677 29.39 7.82 39.52
N GLU A 678 28.71 8.97 39.42
CA GLU A 678 27.67 9.27 38.42
C GLU A 678 28.12 9.08 36.96
N SER A 679 29.43 9.12 36.67
CA SER A 679 30.00 8.86 35.35
C SER A 679 30.02 7.37 34.95
N ASP A 680 30.15 6.45 35.92
CA ASP A 680 30.20 5.00 35.67
C ASP A 680 28.80 4.39 35.56
N LEU A 681 27.80 5.03 36.19
CA LEU A 681 26.38 4.70 36.07
C LEU A 681 25.86 4.80 34.62
N LEU A 682 26.50 5.61 33.76
CA LEU A 682 26.17 5.71 32.33
C LEU A 682 26.72 4.53 31.50
N VAL A 683 27.86 3.96 31.88
CA VAL A 683 28.46 2.76 31.25
C VAL A 683 27.75 1.48 31.73
N SER A 684 27.33 1.44 33.00
CA SER A 684 26.45 0.41 33.55
C SER A 684 25.13 0.30 32.79
N ARG A 685 24.57 1.42 32.28
CA ARG A 685 23.31 1.44 31.53
C ARG A 685 23.43 0.94 30.08
N SER A 686 24.61 0.98 29.46
CA SER A 686 24.77 0.54 28.05
C SER A 686 24.75 -0.99 27.89
N ASN A 687 25.18 -1.76 28.91
CA ASN A 687 25.21 -3.22 28.82
C ASN A 687 23.92 -3.91 29.27
N ILE A 688 22.98 -3.18 29.87
CA ILE A 688 21.69 -3.75 30.30
C ILE A 688 20.94 -4.35 29.10
N GLY A 689 21.01 -3.71 27.93
CA GLY A 689 20.41 -4.24 26.69
C GLY A 689 20.99 -5.60 26.29
N LEU A 690 22.32 -5.73 26.30
CA LEU A 690 23.03 -6.98 26.00
C LEU A 690 22.74 -8.06 27.05
N GLN A 691 22.85 -7.72 28.35
CA GLN A 691 22.57 -8.64 29.46
C GLN A 691 21.20 -9.29 29.32
N ASN A 692 20.16 -8.47 29.18
CA ASN A 692 18.81 -9.00 29.04
C ASN A 692 18.63 -9.80 27.73
N LYS A 693 19.33 -9.45 26.65
CA LYS A 693 19.27 -10.19 25.38
C LYS A 693 19.90 -11.58 25.51
N LEU A 694 21.05 -11.68 26.18
CA LEU A 694 21.70 -12.96 26.50
C LEU A 694 20.85 -13.80 27.46
N GLN A 695 20.23 -13.17 28.46
CA GLN A 695 19.27 -13.84 29.37
C GLN A 695 18.07 -14.38 28.60
N LEU A 696 17.48 -13.59 27.68
CA LEU A 696 16.36 -14.02 26.83
C LEU A 696 16.74 -15.23 25.97
N LEU A 697 17.89 -15.15 25.28
CA LEU A 697 18.39 -16.23 24.44
C LEU A 697 18.62 -17.51 25.26
N SER A 698 19.25 -17.41 26.43
CA SER A 698 19.50 -18.55 27.32
C SER A 698 18.22 -19.19 27.84
N ILE A 699 17.23 -18.39 28.26
CA ILE A 699 15.91 -18.88 28.68
C ILE A 699 15.23 -19.62 27.53
N LEU A 700 15.23 -19.06 26.32
CA LEU A 700 14.58 -19.67 25.16
C LEU A 700 15.26 -20.98 24.75
N ILE A 701 16.60 -21.02 24.75
CA ILE A 701 17.38 -22.24 24.53
C ILE A 701 16.98 -23.31 25.55
N ASN A 702 16.93 -22.96 26.83
CA ASN A 702 16.58 -23.90 27.90
C ASN A 702 15.14 -24.42 27.80
N ILE A 703 14.18 -23.51 27.53
CA ILE A 703 12.78 -23.89 27.31
C ILE A 703 12.67 -24.89 26.15
N ILE A 704 13.27 -24.58 25.01
CA ILE A 704 13.20 -25.42 23.83
C ILE A 704 13.95 -26.74 24.06
N ALA A 705 15.12 -26.72 24.69
CA ALA A 705 15.90 -27.91 25.03
C ALA A 705 15.10 -28.91 25.86
N TYR A 706 14.54 -28.47 27.00
CA TYR A 706 13.74 -29.33 27.87
C TYR A 706 12.47 -29.83 27.16
N ARG A 707 11.80 -28.99 26.37
CA ARG A 707 10.60 -29.39 25.62
C ARG A 707 10.90 -30.42 24.53
N LEU A 708 12.00 -30.24 23.80
CA LEU A 708 12.42 -31.22 22.80
C LEU A 708 12.83 -32.54 23.46
N MET A 709 13.55 -32.50 24.59
CA MET A 709 13.92 -33.70 25.37
C MET A 709 12.69 -34.43 25.94
N GLU A 710 11.67 -33.71 26.40
CA GLU A 710 10.40 -34.29 26.88
C GLU A 710 9.66 -35.02 25.75
N VAL A 711 9.60 -34.41 24.57
CA VAL A 711 8.78 -34.89 23.45
C VAL A 711 9.51 -35.96 22.60
N ARG A 712 10.84 -35.88 22.48
CA ARG A 712 11.70 -36.77 21.64
C ARG A 712 13.10 -37.01 22.26
N PRO A 713 13.21 -37.67 23.43
CA PRO A 713 14.47 -37.74 24.19
C PRO A 713 15.63 -38.42 23.44
N GLN A 714 15.37 -39.48 22.67
CA GLN A 714 16.43 -40.25 21.99
C GLN A 714 17.13 -39.44 20.88
N ASN A 715 16.35 -38.86 19.97
CA ASN A 715 16.86 -38.05 18.86
C ASN A 715 17.56 -36.79 19.38
N VAL A 716 16.97 -36.13 20.39
CA VAL A 716 17.47 -34.86 20.93
C VAL A 716 18.72 -35.07 21.77
N SER A 717 18.82 -36.12 22.59
CA SER A 717 20.06 -36.48 23.32
C SER A 717 21.21 -36.74 22.33
N THR A 718 20.95 -37.51 21.27
CA THR A 718 21.95 -37.78 20.23
C THR A 718 22.42 -36.50 19.55
N PHE A 719 21.47 -35.62 19.19
CA PHE A 719 21.77 -34.32 18.60
C PHE A 719 22.62 -33.44 19.53
N MET A 720 22.18 -33.24 20.79
CA MET A 720 22.89 -32.39 21.75
C MET A 720 24.29 -32.93 22.06
N ARG A 721 24.47 -34.24 22.21
CA ARG A 721 25.82 -34.82 22.42
C ARG A 721 26.75 -34.57 21.25
N LYS A 722 26.27 -34.75 20.02
CA LYS A 722 27.06 -34.48 18.83
C LYS A 722 27.37 -32.98 18.71
N LEU A 723 26.42 -32.09 19.05
CA LEU A 723 26.64 -30.65 19.14
C LEU A 723 27.75 -30.30 20.16
N LEU A 724 27.69 -30.87 21.36
CA LEU A 724 28.68 -30.66 22.41
C LEU A 724 30.07 -31.19 22.02
N VAL A 725 30.16 -32.40 21.44
CA VAL A 725 31.44 -32.96 20.95
C VAL A 725 32.02 -32.12 19.83
N ALA A 726 31.19 -31.67 18.88
CA ALA A 726 31.63 -30.78 17.82
C ALA A 726 32.25 -29.50 18.41
N SER A 727 31.62 -28.90 19.43
CA SER A 727 32.13 -27.69 20.09
C SER A 727 33.48 -27.87 20.80
N ILE A 728 33.84 -29.07 21.26
CA ILE A 728 35.10 -29.36 21.99
C ILE A 728 36.32 -29.44 21.05
N GLY A 729 36.13 -29.78 19.78
CA GLY A 729 37.22 -29.86 18.79
C GLY A 729 37.98 -28.55 18.57
N SER A 730 37.43 -27.42 19.04
CA SER A 730 38.01 -26.08 19.02
C SER A 730 38.93 -25.77 20.21
N ALA A 731 38.88 -26.55 21.32
CA ALA A 731 39.59 -26.24 22.56
C ALA A 731 41.04 -26.75 22.63
N ASN A 732 41.42 -27.75 21.82
CA ASN A 732 42.81 -28.23 21.72
C ASN A 732 43.55 -27.46 20.63
N GLY A 733 43.99 -26.25 20.97
CA GLY A 733 44.50 -25.25 20.03
C GLY A 733 45.51 -25.75 18.99
N VAL A 734 45.13 -25.57 17.72
CA VAL A 734 45.95 -24.93 16.67
C VAL A 734 44.96 -24.23 15.73
N ILE A 735 45.22 -22.94 15.46
CA ILE A 735 44.51 -21.95 14.63
C ILE A 735 43.76 -20.90 15.48
N ASP A 736 44.28 -19.68 15.40
CA ASP A 736 43.70 -18.44 15.93
C ASP A 736 42.27 -18.26 15.42
N GLY A 737 41.33 -18.15 16.36
CA GLY A 737 40.03 -17.48 16.20
C GLY A 737 39.16 -17.95 15.05
N GLU A 738 38.22 -18.84 15.32
CA GLU A 738 36.85 -18.82 14.76
C GLU A 738 36.08 -20.07 15.24
N MET A 739 35.10 -19.89 16.14
CA MET A 739 34.09 -20.94 16.42
C MET A 739 33.18 -21.17 15.19
N HIS A 740 33.36 -20.36 14.13
CA HIS A 740 32.69 -20.43 12.84
C HIS A 740 33.24 -21.53 11.89
N GLU A 741 34.41 -22.12 12.15
CA GLU A 741 35.02 -23.12 11.25
C GLU A 741 34.54 -24.57 11.47
N LEU A 742 33.74 -24.84 12.50
CA LEU A 742 32.99 -26.11 12.58
C LEU A 742 31.83 -26.05 11.58
N ASP A 743 32.18 -26.38 10.35
CA ASP A 743 31.38 -26.59 9.14
C ASP A 743 29.86 -26.53 9.45
N ALA A 744 29.17 -25.43 9.08
CA ALA A 744 27.70 -25.35 9.16
C ALA A 744 27.02 -26.55 8.46
N LYS A 745 27.74 -27.18 7.54
CA LYS A 745 27.44 -28.48 6.94
C LYS A 745 27.39 -29.63 7.96
N SER A 746 28.33 -29.74 8.88
CA SER A 746 28.34 -30.77 9.93
C SER A 746 27.12 -30.66 10.85
N PHE A 747 26.68 -29.44 11.16
CA PHE A 747 25.49 -29.20 11.97
C PHE A 747 24.19 -29.35 11.17
N HIS A 748 24.16 -28.98 9.89
CA HIS A 748 23.01 -29.24 9.01
C HIS A 748 22.84 -30.74 8.74
N ASP A 749 23.92 -31.45 8.40
CA ASP A 749 23.96 -32.92 8.26
C ASP A 749 23.52 -33.57 9.58
N LEU A 750 23.95 -33.04 10.73
CA LEU A 750 23.48 -33.48 12.04
C LEU A 750 21.96 -33.33 12.22
N ILE A 751 21.32 -32.30 11.68
CA ILE A 751 19.85 -32.19 11.76
C ILE A 751 19.19 -33.11 10.72
N VAL A 752 19.66 -33.13 9.47
CA VAL A 752 19.09 -33.93 8.37
C VAL A 752 19.21 -35.44 8.62
N GLU A 753 20.29 -35.90 9.24
CA GLU A 753 20.49 -37.32 9.60
C GLU A 753 19.59 -37.79 10.74
N ASN A 754 19.09 -36.88 11.60
CA ASN A 754 18.41 -37.23 12.85
C ASN A 754 16.91 -36.83 12.86
N VAL A 755 16.40 -36.26 11.77
CA VAL A 755 15.01 -35.75 11.67
C VAL A 755 14.30 -36.28 10.43
N GLU A 756 13.21 -37.03 10.63
CA GLU A 756 12.30 -37.36 9.54
C GLU A 756 11.49 -36.11 9.12
N PRO A 757 11.36 -35.81 7.81
CA PRO A 757 10.62 -34.63 7.33
C PRO A 757 9.12 -34.59 7.72
N GLY A 758 8.58 -35.69 8.25
CA GLY A 758 7.20 -35.78 8.74
C GLY A 758 7.03 -35.37 10.21
N ASP A 759 8.10 -35.17 10.98
CA ASP A 759 8.03 -34.70 12.37
C ASP A 759 8.18 -33.18 12.44
N GLU A 760 7.05 -32.47 12.33
CA GLU A 760 7.00 -31.00 12.33
C GLU A 760 7.68 -30.35 13.56
N ILE A 761 7.71 -31.06 14.69
CA ILE A 761 8.29 -30.57 15.95
C ILE A 761 9.82 -30.58 15.85
N LEU A 762 10.43 -31.69 15.40
CA LEU A 762 11.88 -31.77 15.25
C LEU A 762 12.38 -30.96 14.05
N SER A 763 11.64 -30.98 12.94
CA SER A 763 12.01 -30.32 11.68
C SER A 763 11.97 -28.79 11.74
N THR A 764 11.26 -28.23 12.73
CA THR A 764 11.27 -26.80 13.06
C THR A 764 12.08 -26.52 14.34
N GLY A 765 11.91 -27.36 15.36
CA GLY A 765 12.42 -27.14 16.71
C GLY A 765 13.94 -27.28 16.84
N LEU A 766 14.56 -28.30 16.22
CA LEU A 766 16.02 -28.46 16.26
C LEU A 766 16.73 -27.33 15.49
N PRO A 767 16.28 -26.93 14.28
CA PRO A 767 16.86 -25.77 13.62
C PRO A 767 16.65 -24.45 14.38
N LEU A 768 15.49 -24.23 14.99
CA LEU A 768 15.26 -23.05 15.83
C LEU A 768 16.19 -23.05 17.05
N PHE A 769 16.35 -24.20 17.72
CA PHE A 769 17.28 -24.37 18.83
C PHE A 769 18.72 -24.05 18.40
N LEU A 770 19.17 -24.61 17.28
CA LEU A 770 20.51 -24.36 16.75
C LEU A 770 20.72 -22.88 16.43
N ALA A 771 19.75 -22.23 15.77
CA ALA A 771 19.86 -20.82 15.43
C ALA A 771 19.88 -19.91 16.68
N LEU A 772 19.10 -20.21 17.71
CA LEU A 772 19.17 -19.51 19.00
C LEU A 772 20.53 -19.71 19.68
N TRP A 773 21.06 -20.94 19.64
CA TRP A 773 22.38 -21.27 20.19
C TRP A 773 23.50 -20.52 19.46
N GLN A 774 23.49 -20.53 18.12
CA GLN A 774 24.47 -19.80 17.29
C GLN A 774 24.41 -18.30 17.53
N VAL A 775 23.21 -17.71 17.64
CA VAL A 775 23.04 -16.28 17.90
C VAL A 775 23.47 -15.90 19.31
N LEU A 776 23.24 -16.76 20.32
CA LEU A 776 23.80 -16.55 21.67
C LEU A 776 25.33 -16.51 21.62
N HIS A 777 25.97 -17.51 20.99
CA HIS A 777 27.42 -17.58 20.89
C HIS A 777 28.01 -16.42 20.08
N TYR A 778 27.37 -16.02 18.98
CA TYR A 778 27.75 -14.83 18.23
C TYR A 778 27.75 -13.57 19.10
N HIS A 779 26.69 -13.36 19.90
CA HIS A 779 26.64 -12.23 20.82
C HIS A 779 27.69 -12.32 21.94
N ILE A 780 27.97 -13.52 22.46
CA ILE A 780 29.04 -13.72 23.44
C ILE A 780 30.40 -13.34 22.81
N GLU A 781 30.71 -13.83 21.62
CA GLU A 781 32.01 -13.59 20.99
C GLU A 781 32.20 -12.13 20.55
N GLN A 782 31.17 -11.54 19.93
CA GLN A 782 31.29 -10.24 19.28
C GLN A 782 31.03 -9.06 20.24
N GLU A 783 30.18 -9.26 21.25
CA GLU A 783 29.68 -8.16 22.07
C GLU A 783 30.10 -8.26 23.55
N VAL A 784 30.56 -9.41 24.05
CA VAL A 784 31.14 -9.50 25.41
C VAL A 784 32.61 -9.07 25.36
N PRO A 785 33.04 -8.04 26.11
CA PRO A 785 34.38 -7.47 25.96
C PRO A 785 35.49 -8.32 26.61
N HIS A 786 35.17 -9.18 27.59
CA HIS A 786 36.16 -9.91 28.38
C HIS A 786 36.28 -11.37 27.95
N LYS A 787 37.45 -11.75 27.44
CA LYS A 787 37.72 -13.13 26.99
C LYS A 787 37.49 -14.18 28.08
N MET A 788 37.92 -13.90 29.32
CA MET A 788 37.68 -14.81 30.45
C MET A 788 36.19 -15.03 30.73
N LEU A 789 35.37 -13.98 30.63
CA LEU A 789 33.93 -14.10 30.81
C LEU A 789 33.26 -14.79 29.62
N GLN A 790 33.73 -14.54 28.39
CA GLN A 790 33.30 -15.29 27.21
C GLN A 790 33.51 -16.79 27.41
N ASP A 791 34.74 -17.19 27.75
CA ASP A 791 35.12 -18.59 27.92
C ASP A 791 34.30 -19.25 29.05
N ARG A 792 34.08 -18.52 30.16
CA ARG A 792 33.26 -19.01 31.28
C ARG A 792 31.78 -19.15 30.90
N LEU A 793 31.20 -18.20 30.17
CA LEU A 793 29.82 -18.28 29.69
C LEU A 793 29.64 -19.46 28.73
N VAL A 794 30.54 -19.62 27.76
CA VAL A 794 30.51 -20.74 26.82
C VAL A 794 30.58 -22.08 27.55
N GLU A 795 31.49 -22.20 28.52
CA GLU A 795 31.66 -23.42 29.31
C GLU A 795 30.42 -23.74 30.17
N GLU A 796 29.86 -22.75 30.85
CA GLU A 796 28.65 -22.95 31.67
C GLU A 796 27.42 -23.28 30.82
N GLN A 797 27.29 -22.71 29.62
CA GLN A 797 26.24 -23.10 28.68
C GLN A 797 26.40 -24.54 28.19
N ARG A 798 27.65 -24.99 27.98
CA ARG A 798 28.00 -26.35 27.58
C ARG A 798 27.61 -27.36 28.66
N GLU A 799 28.00 -27.09 29.91
CA GLU A 799 27.66 -27.94 31.06
C GLU A 799 26.15 -27.98 31.29
N LEU A 800 25.46 -26.84 31.21
CA LEU A 800 23.99 -26.79 31.28
C LEU A 800 23.34 -27.73 30.26
N LEU A 801 23.73 -27.67 28.98
CA LEU A 801 23.15 -28.54 27.96
C LEU A 801 23.48 -30.02 28.20
N ASN A 802 24.68 -30.33 28.68
CA ASN A 802 25.06 -31.69 29.06
C ASN A 802 24.19 -32.21 30.21
N ASP A 803 23.96 -31.39 31.22
CA ASP A 803 23.15 -31.73 32.38
C ASP A 803 21.68 -31.90 32.04
N ILE A 804 21.13 -31.12 31.11
CA ILE A 804 19.79 -31.36 30.55
C ILE A 804 19.72 -32.79 29.99
N VAL A 805 20.71 -33.24 29.24
CA VAL A 805 20.72 -34.61 28.69
C VAL A 805 20.84 -35.66 29.81
N MET A 806 21.78 -35.47 30.74
CA MET A 806 21.99 -36.35 31.89
C MET A 806 20.73 -36.47 32.77
N SER A 807 19.96 -35.40 32.91
CA SER A 807 18.77 -35.33 33.76
C SER A 807 17.70 -36.35 33.36
N TYR A 808 17.54 -36.59 32.05
CA TYR A 808 16.58 -37.57 31.51
C TYR A 808 17.15 -39.00 31.51
N GLU A 809 18.45 -39.17 31.29
CA GLU A 809 19.11 -40.48 31.32
C GLU A 809 19.13 -41.08 32.72
N MET A 810 19.45 -40.27 33.74
CA MET A 810 19.41 -40.73 35.13
C MET A 810 17.98 -41.02 35.62
N GLY A 811 16.97 -40.29 35.12
CA GLY A 811 15.56 -40.52 35.44
C GLY A 811 15.00 -41.84 34.90
N THR A 812 15.42 -42.24 33.69
CA THR A 812 14.94 -43.46 33.00
C THR A 812 15.48 -44.77 33.58
N LEU A 813 16.61 -44.75 34.27
CA LEU A 813 17.21 -45.94 34.91
C LEU A 813 16.40 -46.52 36.07
N SER A 814 15.37 -45.82 36.57
CA SER A 814 14.72 -46.16 37.85
C SER A 814 13.40 -46.93 37.76
N ASN A 815 12.81 -47.13 36.57
CA ASN A 815 11.41 -47.59 36.49
C ASN A 815 11.14 -48.97 35.85
N ASP A 816 12.09 -49.65 35.20
CA ASP A 816 11.76 -50.88 34.43
C ASP A 816 12.64 -52.12 34.65
N ASN A 817 13.63 -52.13 35.56
CA ASN A 817 14.44 -53.34 35.79
C ASN A 817 14.23 -53.93 37.18
N SER A 818 13.32 -54.90 37.27
CA SER A 818 13.19 -55.88 38.36
C SER A 818 14.34 -56.92 38.39
N GLU A 819 15.49 -56.66 37.76
CA GLU A 819 16.71 -57.47 37.85
C GLU A 819 17.97 -56.59 37.77
N ALA A 820 18.28 -55.86 38.84
CA ALA A 820 19.60 -55.22 38.98
C ALA A 820 20.61 -56.23 39.54
N THR A 821 21.29 -56.91 38.62
CA THR A 821 22.48 -57.72 38.91
C THR A 821 23.59 -56.84 39.47
N LEU A 822 24.26 -57.32 40.52
CA LEU A 822 25.42 -56.73 41.23
C LEU A 822 26.34 -55.84 40.36
N ALA A 823 26.44 -54.55 40.69
CA ALA A 823 27.64 -53.75 40.46
C ALA A 823 27.70 -52.52 41.39
N THR A 824 28.73 -52.48 42.24
CA THR A 824 29.27 -51.33 43.00
C THR A 824 28.36 -50.67 44.06
N TYR A 825 28.67 -50.92 45.34
CA TYR A 825 28.17 -50.20 46.51
C TYR A 825 28.61 -48.72 46.45
N GLN A 826 27.84 -47.85 45.80
CA GLN A 826 27.81 -46.43 46.14
C GLN A 826 26.73 -46.19 47.20
N PRO A 827 26.97 -45.35 48.23
CA PRO A 827 25.94 -44.96 49.19
C PRO A 827 24.75 -44.29 48.48
N LEU A 828 23.52 -44.65 48.86
CA LEU A 828 22.27 -44.07 48.34
C LEU A 828 22.26 -42.52 48.35
N GLU A 829 22.97 -41.93 49.33
CA GLU A 829 23.12 -40.49 49.46
C GLU A 829 24.00 -39.86 48.36
N GLU A 830 25.09 -40.52 47.95
CA GLU A 830 25.96 -40.02 46.88
C GLU A 830 25.23 -40.03 45.53
N THR A 831 24.47 -41.09 45.25
CA THR A 831 23.65 -41.21 44.03
C THR A 831 22.54 -40.15 43.99
N PHE A 832 21.91 -39.87 45.13
CA PHE A 832 20.92 -38.80 45.24
C PHE A 832 21.55 -37.41 45.00
N LEU A 833 22.70 -37.13 45.62
CA LEU A 833 23.39 -35.85 45.47
C LEU A 833 23.83 -35.61 44.01
N ALA A 834 24.34 -36.64 43.34
CA ALA A 834 24.68 -36.56 41.92
C ALA A 834 23.46 -36.30 41.03
N TYR A 835 22.32 -36.93 41.34
CA TYR A 835 21.08 -36.67 40.62
C TYR A 835 20.60 -35.22 40.79
N VAL A 836 20.58 -34.72 42.03
CA VAL A 836 20.14 -33.35 42.31
C VAL A 836 21.05 -32.32 41.65
N ALA A 837 22.37 -32.53 41.66
CA ALA A 837 23.31 -31.61 41.00
C ALA A 837 22.96 -31.39 39.52
N VAL A 838 22.65 -32.47 38.80
CA VAL A 838 22.26 -32.40 37.39
C VAL A 838 20.85 -31.83 37.19
N GLN A 839 19.89 -32.16 38.06
CA GLN A 839 18.53 -31.60 37.94
C GLN A 839 18.48 -30.10 38.28
N ALA A 840 19.38 -29.64 39.16
CA ALA A 840 19.38 -28.30 39.68
C ALA A 840 19.65 -27.25 38.59
N THR A 841 20.47 -27.61 37.60
CA THR A 841 20.88 -26.74 36.49
C THR A 841 19.74 -26.21 35.62
N ARG A 842 18.54 -26.78 35.72
CA ARG A 842 17.32 -26.25 35.07
C ARG A 842 17.03 -24.79 35.42
N TRP A 843 17.50 -24.34 36.58
CA TRP A 843 17.37 -22.96 37.06
C TRP A 843 18.34 -21.99 36.37
N GLN A 844 19.46 -22.49 35.84
CA GLN A 844 20.49 -21.73 35.14
C GLN A 844 21.09 -20.58 35.98
N ALA A 845 21.01 -20.65 37.31
CA ALA A 845 21.36 -19.52 38.17
C ALA A 845 22.84 -19.11 38.04
N PRO A 846 23.82 -20.04 37.96
CA PRO A 846 25.22 -19.70 37.69
C PRO A 846 25.38 -18.90 36.39
N PHE A 847 24.80 -19.38 35.30
CA PHE A 847 24.89 -18.72 33.99
C PHE A 847 24.26 -17.32 34.00
N LEU A 848 23.10 -17.16 34.64
CA LEU A 848 22.40 -15.88 34.72
C LEU A 848 23.17 -14.85 35.57
N LEU A 849 23.78 -15.28 36.68
CA LEU A 849 24.65 -14.43 37.51
C LEU A 849 25.96 -14.05 36.79
N LEU A 850 26.51 -14.94 35.97
CA LEU A 850 27.67 -14.64 35.13
C LEU A 850 27.35 -13.61 34.04
N ILE A 851 26.13 -13.61 33.49
CA ILE A 851 25.70 -12.54 32.56
C ILE A 851 25.68 -11.18 33.29
N ASP A 852 25.21 -11.14 34.54
CA ASP A 852 25.18 -9.89 35.31
C ASP A 852 26.60 -9.33 35.57
N ALA A 853 27.64 -10.18 35.53
CA ALA A 853 29.04 -9.75 35.60
C ALA A 853 29.48 -8.86 34.41
N LEU A 854 28.68 -8.74 33.33
CA LEU A 854 28.90 -7.75 32.27
C LEU A 854 28.79 -6.30 32.74
N ALA A 855 28.23 -6.07 33.94
CA ALA A 855 28.21 -4.76 34.57
C ALA A 855 29.53 -4.40 35.25
N LEU A 856 30.47 -5.36 35.38
CA LEU A 856 31.76 -5.11 36.02
C LEU A 856 32.73 -4.36 35.09
N PRO A 857 33.48 -3.40 35.64
CA PRO A 857 34.75 -2.98 35.07
C PRO A 857 35.71 -4.15 34.83
N SER A 858 36.54 -4.04 33.80
CA SER A 858 37.46 -5.09 33.33
C SER A 858 38.39 -5.64 34.41
N ASP A 859 38.84 -4.78 35.33
CA ASP A 859 39.75 -5.10 36.43
C ASP A 859 39.10 -5.95 37.53
N LEU A 860 37.76 -6.01 37.55
CA LEU A 860 36.98 -6.74 38.53
C LEU A 860 36.48 -8.10 38.02
N VAL A 861 36.73 -8.44 36.76
CA VAL A 861 36.44 -9.77 36.20
C VAL A 861 37.63 -10.69 36.47
N THR A 862 37.63 -11.35 37.63
CA THR A 862 38.69 -12.28 38.06
C THR A 862 38.17 -13.70 38.25
N PRO A 863 39.01 -14.74 38.14
CA PRO A 863 38.60 -16.14 38.33
C PRO A 863 37.91 -16.36 39.68
N GLU A 864 38.45 -15.80 40.76
CA GLU A 864 37.94 -15.99 42.12
C GLU A 864 36.50 -15.45 42.26
N ARG A 865 36.21 -14.31 41.62
CA ARG A 865 34.87 -13.70 41.62
C ARG A 865 33.88 -14.50 40.79
N LEU A 866 34.28 -14.97 39.60
CA LEU A 866 33.43 -15.79 38.74
C LEU A 866 33.12 -17.16 39.39
N ASP A 867 34.12 -17.79 40.02
CA ASP A 867 33.95 -19.05 40.75
C ASP A 867 33.03 -18.87 41.96
N PHE A 868 33.14 -17.74 42.66
CA PHE A 868 32.26 -17.44 43.78
C PHE A 868 30.81 -17.17 43.35
N LEU A 869 30.58 -16.43 42.26
CA LEU A 869 29.25 -16.26 41.66
C LEU A 869 28.64 -17.59 41.22
N THR A 870 29.46 -18.48 40.65
CA THR A 870 29.04 -19.84 40.28
C THR A 870 28.50 -20.59 41.50
N ARG A 871 29.22 -20.56 42.62
CA ARG A 871 28.82 -21.22 43.88
C ARG A 871 27.57 -20.63 44.53
N ILE A 872 27.38 -19.31 44.44
CA ILE A 872 26.11 -18.68 44.83
C ILE A 872 24.97 -19.23 43.97
N GLY A 873 25.19 -19.28 42.65
CA GLY A 873 24.27 -19.89 41.70
C GLY A 873 23.91 -21.32 42.08
N GLU A 874 24.88 -22.20 42.27
CA GLU A 874 24.66 -23.61 42.68
C GLU A 874 23.83 -23.74 43.97
N TYR A 875 24.06 -22.86 44.95
CA TYR A 875 23.25 -22.83 46.17
C TYR A 875 21.79 -22.44 45.87
N MET A 876 21.57 -21.45 44.99
CA MET A 876 20.24 -21.03 44.56
C MET A 876 19.53 -22.12 43.75
N GLU A 877 20.23 -22.80 42.85
CA GLU A 877 19.68 -23.90 42.07
C GLU A 877 19.24 -25.07 42.95
N TRP A 878 20.01 -25.36 44.01
CA TRP A 878 19.65 -26.36 45.02
C TRP A 878 18.35 -26.00 45.73
N GLU A 879 18.28 -24.82 46.35
CA GLU A 879 17.10 -24.38 47.10
C GLU A 879 15.87 -24.28 46.19
N GLY A 880 16.04 -23.71 44.99
CA GLY A 880 15.00 -23.60 43.98
C GLY A 880 14.50 -24.95 43.49
N SER A 881 15.40 -25.92 43.28
CA SER A 881 14.99 -27.22 42.75
C SER A 881 14.26 -28.07 43.76
N ILE A 882 14.69 -28.07 45.02
CA ILE A 882 13.98 -28.77 46.09
C ILE A 882 12.59 -28.17 46.31
N ALA A 883 12.48 -26.84 46.34
CA ALA A 883 11.18 -26.17 46.50
C ALA A 883 10.22 -26.49 45.34
N HIS A 884 10.69 -26.39 44.09
CA HIS A 884 9.90 -26.73 42.90
C HIS A 884 9.45 -28.19 42.91
N ASP A 885 10.37 -29.13 43.17
CA ASP A 885 10.08 -30.56 43.07
C ASP A 885 9.11 -31.04 44.15
N LEU A 886 9.22 -30.50 45.37
CA LEU A 886 8.24 -30.76 46.43
C LEU A 886 6.87 -30.15 46.11
N ALA A 887 6.81 -28.99 45.46
CA ALA A 887 5.53 -28.38 45.09
C ALA A 887 4.82 -29.14 43.96
N ARG A 888 5.56 -29.82 43.07
CA ARG A 888 5.03 -30.41 41.84
C ARG A 888 5.07 -31.94 41.74
N TYR A 889 5.66 -32.65 42.72
CA TYR A 889 5.87 -34.10 42.63
C TYR A 889 4.62 -34.92 42.26
N GLN A 890 3.42 -34.51 42.70
CA GLN A 890 2.18 -35.22 42.37
C GLN A 890 1.85 -35.15 40.87
N ARG A 891 2.09 -33.99 40.24
CA ARG A 891 1.93 -33.79 38.80
C ARG A 891 3.05 -34.50 38.04
N ASP A 892 4.28 -34.34 38.49
CA ASP A 892 5.46 -34.92 37.84
C ASP A 892 5.44 -36.45 37.86
N ALA A 893 4.85 -37.06 38.90
CA ALA A 893 4.63 -38.51 38.97
C ALA A 893 3.71 -39.03 37.85
N THR A 894 2.80 -38.19 37.35
CA THR A 894 1.91 -38.54 36.22
C THR A 894 2.52 -38.20 34.86
N GLU A 895 3.28 -37.10 34.78
CA GLU A 895 3.88 -36.60 33.54
C GLU A 895 5.27 -37.23 33.24
N ARG A 896 5.80 -38.07 34.15
CA ARG A 896 7.12 -38.74 34.06
C ARG A 896 8.29 -37.76 33.87
N VAL A 897 8.17 -36.57 34.46
CA VAL A 897 9.20 -35.52 34.43
C VAL A 897 10.25 -35.81 35.52
N PRO A 898 11.55 -35.56 35.27
CA PRO A 898 12.58 -35.67 36.30
C PRO A 898 12.26 -34.84 37.55
N ASN A 899 12.34 -35.45 38.73
CA ASN A 899 11.99 -34.83 40.01
C ASN A 899 12.81 -35.47 41.15
N ALA A 900 13.55 -34.67 41.90
CA ALA A 900 14.44 -35.11 42.97
C ALA A 900 13.71 -35.86 44.08
N PHE A 901 12.51 -35.42 44.45
CA PHE A 901 11.74 -36.07 45.51
C PHE A 901 11.24 -37.45 45.08
N LEU A 902 10.74 -37.57 43.85
CA LEU A 902 10.33 -38.87 43.30
C LEU A 902 11.50 -39.83 43.17
N PHE A 903 12.67 -39.34 42.73
CA PHE A 903 13.89 -40.15 42.67
C PHE A 903 14.31 -40.65 44.05
N TRP A 904 14.28 -39.80 45.07
CA TRP A 904 14.59 -40.17 46.45
C TRP A 904 13.62 -41.23 47.02
N LEU A 905 12.32 -41.11 46.73
CA LEU A 905 11.32 -42.12 47.10
C LEU A 905 11.60 -43.46 46.42
N SER A 906 11.89 -43.44 45.10
CA SER A 906 12.20 -44.64 44.32
C SER A 906 13.44 -45.37 44.83
N GLN A 907 14.51 -44.64 45.17
CA GLN A 907 15.74 -45.22 45.74
C GLN A 907 15.51 -45.94 47.09
N ARG A 908 14.44 -45.57 47.80
CA ARG A 908 14.04 -46.17 49.08
C ARG A 908 12.92 -47.19 48.97
N GLY A 909 12.46 -47.50 47.74
CA GLY A 909 11.35 -48.42 47.50
C GLY A 909 9.99 -47.91 48.00
N ILE A 910 9.83 -46.60 48.17
CA ILE A 910 8.59 -45.98 48.66
C ILE A 910 7.69 -45.65 47.44
N PRO A 911 6.42 -46.12 47.42
CA PRO A 911 5.49 -45.77 46.34
C PRO A 911 5.25 -44.25 46.25
N HIS A 912 5.25 -43.68 45.05
CA HIS A 912 5.04 -42.24 44.84
C HIS A 912 3.72 -41.72 45.43
N SER A 913 2.70 -42.58 45.52
CA SER A 913 1.40 -42.28 46.16
C SER A 913 1.51 -41.99 47.66
N GLU A 914 2.54 -42.49 48.33
CA GLU A 914 2.78 -42.31 49.77
C GLU A 914 3.71 -41.13 50.09
N GLY A 915 4.22 -40.44 49.06
CA GLY A 915 5.24 -39.39 49.20
C GLY A 915 4.87 -38.28 50.20
N LYS A 916 3.58 -37.94 50.36
CA LYS A 916 3.14 -36.88 51.28
C LYS A 916 3.57 -37.13 52.74
N GLN A 917 3.70 -38.38 53.16
CA GLN A 917 4.11 -38.73 54.53
C GLN A 917 5.61 -38.50 54.78
N TYR A 918 6.40 -38.51 53.70
CA TYR A 918 7.86 -38.42 53.73
C TYR A 918 8.39 -37.05 53.35
N GLU A 919 7.51 -36.10 53.00
CA GLU A 919 7.90 -34.74 52.63
C GLU A 919 8.72 -34.06 53.74
N SER A 920 8.30 -34.19 55.00
CA SER A 920 9.03 -33.58 56.13
C SER A 920 10.41 -34.21 56.36
N GLU A 921 10.55 -35.51 56.09
CA GLU A 921 11.83 -36.21 56.23
C GLU A 921 12.81 -35.76 55.14
N PHE A 922 12.36 -35.78 53.89
CA PHE A 922 13.14 -35.33 52.74
C PHE A 922 13.55 -33.86 52.88
N ARG A 923 12.62 -33.01 53.30
CA ARG A 923 12.86 -31.58 53.57
C ARG A 923 13.89 -31.39 54.69
N GLY A 924 13.84 -32.20 55.75
CA GLY A 924 14.84 -32.18 56.82
C GLY A 924 16.25 -32.48 56.29
N LEU A 925 16.37 -33.52 55.46
CA LEU A 925 17.63 -33.92 54.84
C LEU A 925 18.17 -32.85 53.86
N ALA A 926 17.31 -32.34 52.97
CA ALA A 926 17.68 -31.30 52.02
C ALA A 926 18.14 -30.00 52.71
N ASN A 927 17.53 -29.64 53.84
CA ASN A 927 17.91 -28.48 54.63
C ASN A 927 19.31 -28.62 55.26
N VAL A 928 19.68 -29.82 55.74
CA VAL A 928 21.03 -30.04 56.30
C VAL A 928 22.11 -29.77 55.24
N TRP A 929 21.89 -30.25 54.02
CA TRP A 929 22.82 -30.00 52.91
C TRP A 929 22.83 -28.54 52.45
N ALA A 930 21.65 -27.91 52.39
CA ALA A 930 21.55 -26.48 52.09
C ALA A 930 22.31 -25.63 53.13
N MET A 931 22.18 -25.95 54.42
CA MET A 931 22.93 -25.28 55.50
C MET A 931 24.43 -25.48 55.36
N SER A 932 24.89 -26.70 55.02
CA SER A 932 26.32 -26.95 54.79
C SER A 932 26.87 -26.11 53.62
N LYS A 933 26.13 -26.00 52.51
CA LYS A 933 26.52 -25.16 51.36
C LYS A 933 26.55 -23.68 51.74
N TRP A 934 25.56 -23.22 52.50
CA TRP A 934 25.49 -21.84 52.98
C TRP A 934 26.64 -21.48 53.93
N ASP A 935 26.98 -22.36 54.87
CA ASP A 935 28.08 -22.14 55.80
C ASP A 935 29.43 -22.09 55.08
N GLN A 936 29.62 -22.90 54.04
CA GLN A 936 30.81 -22.84 53.18
C GLN A 936 30.92 -21.49 52.47
N LEU A 937 29.83 -21.00 51.87
CA LEU A 937 29.77 -19.69 51.23
C LEU A 937 30.10 -18.56 52.21
N LEU A 938 29.55 -18.60 53.43
CA LEU A 938 29.82 -17.61 54.47
C LEU A 938 31.27 -17.64 54.96
N GLN A 939 31.87 -18.83 55.09
CA GLN A 939 33.27 -18.96 55.49
C GLN A 939 34.21 -18.38 54.44
N GLU A 940 33.92 -18.61 53.16
CA GLU A 940 34.71 -18.08 52.07
C GLU A 940 34.57 -16.56 51.93
N ALA A 941 33.34 -16.04 51.99
CA ALA A 941 33.09 -14.60 52.00
C ALA A 941 33.77 -13.89 53.17
N ARG A 942 33.91 -14.54 54.34
CA ARG A 942 34.65 -13.97 55.50
C ARG A 942 36.17 -14.00 55.35
N ARG A 943 36.71 -14.91 54.54
CA ARG A 943 38.16 -15.09 54.35
C ARG A 943 38.75 -14.11 53.33
N ASP A 944 37.97 -13.72 52.32
CA ASP A 944 38.45 -12.86 51.24
C ASP A 944 37.58 -11.61 51.08
N SER A 945 38.17 -10.44 51.32
CA SER A 945 37.48 -9.14 51.22
C SER A 945 37.11 -8.76 49.79
N CYS A 946 37.80 -9.29 48.77
CA CYS A 946 37.47 -9.08 47.37
C CYS A 946 36.21 -9.86 46.98
N VAL A 947 36.10 -11.10 47.47
CA VAL A 947 34.92 -11.96 47.31
C VAL A 947 33.71 -11.41 48.06
N ALA A 948 33.89 -10.94 49.30
CA ALA A 948 32.84 -10.29 50.10
C ALA A 948 32.21 -9.08 49.40
N ALA A 949 32.99 -8.34 48.60
CA ALA A 949 32.53 -7.18 47.87
C ALA A 949 31.82 -7.52 46.54
N THR A 950 31.69 -8.80 46.18
CA THR A 950 31.11 -9.24 44.89
C THR A 950 29.59 -9.30 44.94
N PHE A 951 28.98 -9.44 46.12
CA PHE A 951 27.55 -9.72 46.23
C PHE A 951 26.89 -9.18 47.51
N SER A 952 25.56 -9.07 47.49
CA SER A 952 24.74 -8.68 48.62
C SER A 952 24.13 -9.91 49.31
N LEU A 953 24.64 -10.27 50.49
CA LEU A 953 24.11 -11.38 51.29
C LEU A 953 22.60 -11.21 51.58
N PRO A 954 22.09 -10.02 51.99
CA PRO A 954 20.66 -9.82 52.16
C PRO A 954 19.86 -9.98 50.85
N ALA A 955 20.45 -9.72 49.69
CA ALA A 955 19.79 -9.93 48.41
C ALA A 955 19.65 -11.41 48.06
N VAL A 956 20.70 -12.21 48.32
CA VAL A 956 20.63 -13.67 48.17
C VAL A 956 19.51 -14.24 49.04
N GLU A 957 19.45 -13.85 50.31
CA GLU A 957 18.38 -14.29 51.22
C GLU A 957 16.97 -13.87 50.75
N ARG A 958 16.82 -12.65 50.22
CA ARG A 958 15.54 -12.19 49.65
C ARG A 958 15.12 -13.02 48.44
N VAL A 959 16.03 -13.30 47.51
CA VAL A 959 15.72 -14.11 46.33
C VAL A 959 15.34 -15.53 46.73
N ILE A 960 16.05 -16.13 47.68
CA ILE A 960 15.67 -17.45 48.24
C ILE A 960 14.29 -17.39 48.89
N GLY A 961 13.96 -16.32 49.62
CA GLY A 961 12.62 -16.12 50.18
C GLY A 961 11.53 -16.07 49.11
N LEU A 962 11.78 -15.35 48.01
CA LEU A 962 10.87 -15.25 46.87
C LEU A 962 10.66 -16.60 46.17
N ILE A 963 11.71 -17.40 46.03
CA ILE A 963 11.63 -18.77 45.49
C ILE A 963 10.63 -19.61 46.30
N TYR A 964 10.75 -19.61 47.63
CA TYR A 964 9.82 -20.37 48.48
C TYR A 964 8.39 -19.85 48.42
N GLU A 965 8.20 -18.53 48.32
CA GLU A 965 6.88 -17.92 48.16
C GLU A 965 6.21 -18.37 46.85
N ILE A 966 6.95 -18.37 45.73
CA ILE A 966 6.46 -18.81 44.41
C ILE A 966 5.97 -20.27 44.44
N TYR A 967 6.66 -21.14 45.18
CA TYR A 967 6.32 -22.57 45.27
C TYR A 967 5.48 -22.94 46.50
N GLY A 968 5.00 -21.96 47.27
CA GLY A 968 4.03 -22.17 48.37
C GLY A 968 4.62 -22.83 49.62
N ASP A 969 5.92 -22.67 49.85
CA ASP A 969 6.65 -23.27 50.95
C ASP A 969 6.84 -22.29 52.13
N HIS A 970 5.81 -22.17 52.98
CA HIS A 970 5.82 -21.26 54.14
C HIS A 970 6.53 -21.84 55.38
N SER A 971 7.34 -22.90 55.23
CA SER A 971 7.87 -23.65 56.39
C SER A 971 9.07 -23.00 57.09
N ARG A 972 9.67 -21.93 56.55
CA ARG A 972 10.78 -21.18 57.15
C ARG A 972 10.32 -19.89 57.86
N ASP A 973 9.53 -20.01 58.92
CA ASP A 973 9.32 -18.90 59.89
C ASP A 973 10.48 -18.78 60.92
N TYR A 974 11.56 -19.57 60.78
CA TYR A 974 12.63 -19.73 61.78
C TYR A 974 13.94 -18.94 61.55
N ARG A 975 14.02 -18.04 60.56
CA ARG A 975 15.22 -17.19 60.34
C ARG A 975 15.03 -15.72 60.75
N LYS A 976 14.28 -15.46 61.82
CA LYS A 976 14.16 -14.10 62.42
C LYS A 976 15.10 -13.82 63.60
N GLU A 977 15.90 -14.78 64.07
CA GLU A 977 16.67 -14.63 65.33
C GLU A 977 18.20 -14.71 65.23
N SER A 978 18.82 -14.58 64.05
CA SER A 978 20.28 -14.30 64.02
C SER A 978 20.66 -13.30 62.93
N LEU A 979 20.28 -12.05 63.14
CA LEU A 979 20.86 -10.86 62.51
C LEU A 979 21.75 -10.15 63.52
#